data_AF-A0AAD2HWT5-F1
#
_entry.id   AF-A0AAD2HWT5-F1
#
_cell.length_a   1.000
_cell.length_b   1.000
_cell.length_c   1.000
_cell.angle_alpha   90.00
_cell.angle_beta   90.00
_cell.angle_gamma   90.00
#
_symmetry.space_group_name_H-M   'P 1'
#
loop_
_entity.id
_entity.type
_entity.pdbx_description
1 polymer ?
#
loop_
_entity_poly.entity_id
_entity_poly.type
_entity_poly.pdbx_seq_one_letter_code
_entity_poly.pdbx_strand_id
1 'polypeptide(L)'
;MRRLRSPVFPLMRLNVIESGNPALKAFPEQTHAHLSIDIASSWVSSLGYQLFLLDNGSIETSATLDLESATMGQLQAYRNFILGPDSNLLHTTLFSFEHCSTWINPRPFALFLNQQDDFQRLRSFAASESRPHSRASSFYDLASASNSHASLVPSSRPVSSMSIRSDFSDLDTDVDARSESGVSARSFQLGSDLDCAISPVQNDSVGDLNAPQPRRKTIRPRRDDPSIRITTYKSVNRLIPISVVPRTWDVPNPAESAAYLFHASTEEDQSLLTNDDGTVKDLGQHIRKEDQDSWDTKSSGHKTDAGDTGVAQLLSESPHLAVRCRRLTMHCNGLDSCALFDTGLVDNCVRYAANPDDTHALWAPQLHDNQEEAASYLAALARYYRQIHELRCKAECSGAPKLVRLSGVSAIILATTLDPGLIYFQGRVFNGHSHFVGCSGFRAGEDHRYSTIPSHIDAEMLQHALDNGGQLPTLVTVKDKCSFTSNPRFGVKQCNYSHIINGVITQPGMIERKCPVKMTILVPTESEKRAAPELAFKAIIYFSGPHNHPAWPISKLGSQEKRLLASAIRTVGIRGLTASQLLNTPSTGDVFGSAALGTVSTALLNNRYIRGEISSERRQNFPRGTGWEGESLSGRVCTR
;
A
#
# COMPACT_ATOMS: atom_id res chain seq x y z
N MET A 1 -45.09 32.09 1.77
CA MET A 1 -45.60 31.08 2.72
C MET A 1 -46.79 30.35 2.10
N ARG A 2 -46.72 29.03 1.92
CA ARG A 2 -47.87 28.09 1.82
C ARG A 2 -47.31 26.69 2.07
N ARG A 3 -47.77 26.00 3.12
CA ARG A 3 -47.31 24.64 3.45
C ARG A 3 -48.18 23.64 2.70
N LEU A 4 -47.58 22.80 1.87
CA LEU A 4 -48.21 21.57 1.38
C LEU A 4 -47.81 20.41 2.31
N ARG A 5 -48.79 19.59 2.70
CA ARG A 5 -48.58 18.41 3.56
C ARG A 5 -48.34 17.19 2.68
N SER A 6 -47.29 16.41 2.95
CA SER A 6 -47.13 15.09 2.34
C SER A 6 -48.19 14.11 2.88
N PRO A 7 -48.72 13.20 2.05
CA PRO A 7 -49.52 12.08 2.52
C PRO A 7 -48.62 11.00 3.14
N VAL A 8 -49.09 10.38 4.21
CA VAL A 8 -48.48 9.19 4.81
C VAL A 8 -49.02 7.95 4.10
N PHE A 9 -48.14 7.12 3.52
CA PHE A 9 -48.52 5.82 2.98
C PHE A 9 -48.47 4.74 4.06
N PRO A 10 -49.45 3.82 4.14
CA PRO A 10 -49.43 2.71 5.09
C PRO A 10 -48.50 1.58 4.60
N LEU A 11 -47.79 0.95 5.55
CA LEU A 11 -47.02 -0.26 5.33
C LEU A 11 -47.92 -1.41 4.85
N MET A 12 -47.73 -1.86 3.61
CA MET A 12 -48.26 -3.17 3.17
C MET A 12 -47.49 -4.27 3.90
N ARG A 13 -48.23 -5.14 4.61
CA ARG A 13 -47.72 -6.45 5.03
C ARG A 13 -47.63 -7.34 3.80
N LEU A 14 -46.44 -7.88 3.53
CA LEU A 14 -46.28 -8.99 2.59
C LEU A 14 -46.85 -10.26 3.22
N ASN A 15 -47.91 -10.80 2.62
CA ASN A 15 -48.34 -12.17 2.90
C ASN A 15 -47.35 -13.12 2.23
N VAL A 16 -46.63 -13.91 3.03
CA VAL A 16 -45.84 -15.04 2.51
C VAL A 16 -46.81 -16.11 2.03
N ILE A 17 -46.68 -16.51 0.77
CA ILE A 17 -47.44 -17.62 0.21
C ILE A 17 -46.70 -18.91 0.56
N GLU A 18 -47.28 -19.73 1.44
CA GLU A 18 -46.76 -21.06 1.78
C GLU A 18 -46.98 -22.03 0.61
N SER A 19 -45.99 -22.18 -0.27
CA SER A 19 -45.92 -23.30 -1.20
C SER A 19 -45.29 -24.52 -0.50
N GLY A 20 -46.12 -25.30 0.20
CA GLY A 20 -45.66 -26.47 0.94
C GLY A 20 -45.09 -27.58 0.06
N ASN A 21 -43.81 -27.91 0.23
CA ASN A 21 -43.20 -29.12 -0.32
C ASN A 21 -43.29 -30.25 0.74
N PRO A 22 -44.01 -31.37 0.48
CA PRO A 22 -44.27 -32.40 1.49
C PRO A 22 -43.03 -33.23 1.90
N ALA A 23 -41.86 -33.03 1.26
CA ALA A 23 -40.64 -33.78 1.58
C ALA A 23 -39.95 -33.39 2.92
N LEU A 24 -40.34 -32.28 3.55
CA LEU A 24 -39.66 -31.75 4.75
C LEU A 24 -40.18 -32.28 6.10
N LYS A 25 -41.05 -33.29 6.13
CA LYS A 25 -41.73 -33.79 7.35
C LYS A 25 -41.16 -35.07 7.98
N ALA A 26 -39.90 -35.41 7.68
CA ALA A 26 -39.27 -36.64 8.16
C ALA A 26 -37.95 -36.39 8.92
N PHE A 27 -37.98 -35.53 9.94
CA PHE A 27 -37.01 -35.57 11.05
C PHE A 27 -37.73 -36.02 12.32
N PRO A 28 -37.15 -36.93 13.14
CA PRO A 28 -37.75 -37.31 14.40
C PRO A 28 -37.78 -36.12 15.36
N GLU A 29 -38.94 -35.92 15.99
CA GLU A 29 -39.36 -34.74 16.78
C GLU A 29 -38.62 -34.55 18.12
N GLN A 30 -37.44 -35.18 18.27
CA GLN A 30 -36.57 -35.13 19.46
C GLN A 30 -35.15 -34.60 19.17
N THR A 31 -34.91 -34.03 17.99
CA THR A 31 -33.70 -33.23 17.77
C THR A 31 -33.86 -31.87 18.48
N HIS A 32 -32.94 -31.54 19.39
CA HIS A 32 -33.03 -30.34 20.22
C HIS A 32 -33.16 -29.07 19.37
N ALA A 33 -34.08 -28.17 19.74
CA ALA A 33 -34.40 -26.92 19.03
C ALA A 33 -33.21 -25.94 18.83
N HIS A 34 -32.04 -26.25 19.38
CA HIS A 34 -30.79 -25.51 19.24
C HIS A 34 -29.98 -25.88 17.98
N LEU A 35 -30.38 -26.91 17.23
CA LEU A 35 -29.64 -27.43 16.06
C LEU A 35 -30.45 -27.38 14.75
N SER A 36 -31.35 -26.40 14.57
CA SER A 36 -31.98 -26.18 13.26
C SER A 36 -30.97 -25.71 12.21
N ILE A 37 -31.17 -26.12 10.95
CA ILE A 37 -30.50 -25.56 9.77
C ILE A 37 -30.65 -24.03 9.70
N ASP A 38 -31.79 -23.49 10.15
CA ASP A 38 -32.09 -22.05 10.13
C ASP A 38 -31.15 -21.21 11.02
N ILE A 39 -30.48 -21.87 11.97
CA ILE A 39 -29.49 -21.26 12.87
C ILE A 39 -28.09 -21.88 12.71
N ALA A 40 -27.86 -22.71 11.70
CA ALA A 40 -26.57 -23.40 11.50
C ALA A 40 -25.38 -22.43 11.43
N SER A 41 -25.56 -21.22 10.88
CA SER A 41 -24.51 -20.19 10.83
C SER A 41 -24.08 -19.65 12.21
N SER A 42 -24.78 -19.95 13.31
CA SER A 42 -24.41 -19.52 14.66
C SER A 42 -23.65 -20.58 15.47
N TRP A 43 -23.59 -21.83 15.00
CA TRP A 43 -22.94 -22.94 15.72
C TRP A 43 -22.08 -23.86 14.85
N VAL A 44 -22.21 -23.78 13.51
CA VAL A 44 -21.39 -24.51 12.54
C VAL A 44 -20.31 -23.58 11.97
N SER A 45 -19.10 -24.13 11.76
CA SER A 45 -18.01 -23.48 11.02
C SER A 45 -18.41 -23.21 9.56
N SER A 46 -17.76 -22.25 8.90
CA SER A 46 -18.03 -21.95 7.49
C SER A 46 -17.85 -23.16 6.56
N LEU A 47 -16.85 -24.01 6.82
CA LEU A 47 -16.60 -25.25 6.09
C LEU A 47 -17.65 -26.34 6.40
N GLY A 48 -18.06 -26.46 7.66
CA GLY A 48 -19.15 -27.35 8.06
C GLY A 48 -20.47 -26.95 7.38
N TYR A 49 -20.78 -25.65 7.33
CA TYR A 49 -21.99 -25.15 6.69
C TYR A 49 -21.99 -25.42 5.17
N GLN A 50 -20.84 -25.24 4.49
CA GLN A 50 -20.70 -25.62 3.08
C GLN A 50 -20.96 -27.12 2.85
N LEU A 51 -20.48 -27.99 3.74
CA LEU A 51 -20.72 -29.44 3.67
C LEU A 51 -22.21 -29.78 3.82
N PHE A 52 -22.95 -29.09 4.70
CA PHE A 52 -24.41 -29.22 4.80
C PHE A 52 -25.16 -28.68 3.57
N LEU A 53 -24.65 -27.64 2.91
CA LEU A 53 -25.25 -27.14 1.66
C LEU A 53 -25.05 -28.12 0.48
N LEU A 54 -23.91 -28.82 0.43
CA LEU A 54 -23.65 -29.85 -0.59
C LEU A 54 -24.61 -31.06 -0.47
N ASP A 55 -25.05 -31.39 0.75
CA ASP A 55 -26.02 -32.47 1.03
C ASP A 55 -27.40 -32.18 0.38
N ASN A 56 -27.81 -30.92 0.31
CA ASN A 56 -29.07 -30.52 -0.35
C ASN A 56 -29.00 -30.62 -1.89
N GLY A 57 -27.82 -30.90 -2.47
CA GLY A 57 -27.67 -31.26 -3.88
C GLY A 57 -28.11 -32.70 -4.15
N SER A 58 -28.91 -32.89 -5.22
CA SER A 58 -29.39 -34.20 -5.64
C SER A 58 -28.26 -35.09 -6.18
N ILE A 59 -27.63 -35.83 -5.27
CA ILE A 59 -26.74 -36.95 -5.57
C ILE A 59 -27.27 -38.16 -4.80
N GLU A 60 -27.78 -39.16 -5.50
CA GLU A 60 -28.27 -40.42 -4.93
C GLU A 60 -27.10 -41.32 -4.48
N THR A 61 -26.39 -40.91 -3.44
CA THR A 61 -25.42 -41.77 -2.75
C THR A 61 -26.15 -42.73 -1.82
N SER A 62 -26.54 -43.90 -2.33
CA SER A 62 -27.25 -44.97 -1.60
C SER A 62 -26.41 -45.70 -0.54
N ALA A 63 -25.26 -45.14 -0.15
CA ALA A 63 -24.39 -45.70 0.88
C ALA A 63 -24.81 -45.16 2.25
N THR A 64 -25.71 -45.88 2.92
CA THR A 64 -25.99 -45.67 4.35
C THR A 64 -24.74 -46.04 5.14
N LEU A 65 -23.92 -45.04 5.46
CA LEU A 65 -22.70 -45.24 6.23
C LEU A 65 -23.06 -45.55 7.68
N ASP A 66 -22.69 -46.74 8.13
CA ASP A 66 -22.97 -47.20 9.49
C ASP A 66 -22.14 -46.40 10.50
N LEU A 67 -22.83 -45.65 11.37
CA LEU A 67 -22.20 -44.81 12.38
C LEU A 67 -21.48 -45.65 13.45
N GLU A 68 -21.91 -46.90 13.69
CA GLU A 68 -21.26 -47.81 14.64
C GLU A 68 -19.87 -48.27 14.15
N SER A 69 -19.64 -48.25 12.83
CA SER A 69 -18.33 -48.55 12.22
C SER A 69 -17.31 -47.40 12.30
N ALA A 70 -17.75 -46.19 12.69
CA ALA A 70 -16.89 -45.01 12.73
C ALA A 70 -15.92 -45.03 13.91
N THR A 71 -14.62 -44.84 13.64
CA THR A 71 -13.61 -44.75 14.70
C THR A 71 -13.77 -43.46 15.51
N MET A 72 -13.41 -43.50 16.79
CA MET A 72 -13.43 -42.32 17.68
C MET A 72 -12.63 -41.13 17.09
N GLY A 73 -11.53 -41.40 16.38
CA GLY A 73 -10.73 -40.38 15.69
C GLY A 73 -11.47 -39.70 14.53
N GLN A 74 -12.29 -40.45 13.77
CA GLN A 74 -13.12 -39.89 12.71
C GLN A 74 -14.25 -39.02 13.28
N LEU A 75 -14.92 -39.50 14.33
CA LEU A 75 -15.96 -38.73 15.04
C LEU A 75 -15.39 -37.43 15.63
N GLN A 76 -14.20 -37.47 16.23
CA GLN A 76 -13.50 -36.29 16.74
C GLN A 76 -13.06 -35.33 15.62
N ALA A 77 -12.51 -35.85 14.52
CA ALA A 77 -12.10 -35.04 13.38
C ALA A 77 -13.30 -34.30 12.76
N TYR A 78 -14.44 -34.99 12.62
CA TYR A 78 -15.69 -34.42 12.11
C TYR A 78 -16.29 -33.38 13.07
N ARG A 79 -16.39 -33.68 14.37
CA ARG A 79 -16.86 -32.71 15.38
C ARG A 79 -16.04 -31.43 15.35
N ASN A 80 -14.72 -31.55 15.32
CA ASN A 80 -13.83 -30.41 15.26
C ASN A 80 -13.95 -29.67 13.91
N PHE A 81 -14.27 -30.36 12.81
CA PHE A 81 -14.49 -29.75 11.50
C PHE A 81 -15.78 -28.92 11.48
N ILE A 82 -16.90 -29.48 11.94
CA ILE A 82 -18.20 -28.80 11.93
C ILE A 82 -18.30 -27.68 12.97
N LEU A 83 -17.61 -27.76 14.12
CA LEU A 83 -17.66 -26.70 15.14
C LEU A 83 -16.53 -25.67 15.02
N GLY A 84 -15.41 -26.03 14.39
CA GLY A 84 -14.15 -25.27 14.48
C GLY A 84 -13.35 -25.62 15.75
N PRO A 85 -12.02 -25.40 15.75
CA PRO A 85 -11.14 -25.83 16.84
C PRO A 85 -11.33 -25.03 18.15
N ASP A 86 -11.77 -23.78 18.07
CA ASP A 86 -11.87 -22.84 19.19
C ASP A 86 -13.32 -22.68 19.71
N SER A 87 -14.24 -23.56 19.29
CA SER A 87 -15.65 -23.42 19.66
C SER A 87 -15.92 -23.91 21.08
N ASN A 88 -16.49 -23.03 21.90
CA ASN A 88 -16.96 -23.34 23.26
C ASN A 88 -17.95 -24.53 23.31
N LEU A 89 -18.58 -24.86 22.18
CA LEU A 89 -19.51 -26.00 22.06
C LEU A 89 -18.81 -27.36 22.15
N LEU A 90 -17.50 -27.44 21.91
CA LEU A 90 -16.70 -28.68 21.98
C LEU A 90 -16.73 -29.36 23.36
N HIS A 91 -17.02 -28.61 24.41
CA HIS A 91 -17.10 -29.09 25.80
C HIS A 91 -18.54 -29.37 26.27
N THR A 92 -19.55 -29.15 25.43
CA THR A 92 -20.95 -29.40 25.79
C THR A 92 -21.29 -30.90 25.67
N THR A 93 -22.19 -31.38 26.52
CA THR A 93 -22.72 -32.75 26.45
C THR A 93 -23.47 -33.01 25.14
N LEU A 94 -24.01 -31.96 24.50
CA LEU A 94 -24.69 -32.02 23.20
C LEU A 94 -23.80 -32.56 22.07
N PHE A 95 -22.49 -32.31 22.13
CA PHE A 95 -21.52 -32.83 21.16
C PHE A 95 -20.59 -33.89 21.78
N SER A 96 -21.07 -34.66 22.75
CA SER A 96 -20.33 -35.80 23.30
C SER A 96 -20.37 -37.00 22.33
N PHE A 97 -19.35 -37.86 22.38
CA PHE A 97 -19.26 -39.04 21.52
C PHE A 97 -20.28 -40.13 21.90
N GLU A 98 -20.67 -40.17 23.17
CA GLU A 98 -21.76 -41.05 23.69
C GLU A 98 -23.11 -40.74 23.03
N HIS A 99 -23.30 -39.51 22.55
CA HIS A 99 -24.51 -39.07 21.84
C HIS A 99 -24.22 -38.72 20.36
N CYS A 100 -23.20 -39.32 19.74
CA CYS A 100 -22.83 -38.98 18.34
C CYS A 100 -23.99 -39.12 17.33
N SER A 101 -24.92 -40.03 17.56
CA SER A 101 -26.13 -40.20 16.75
C SER A 101 -27.14 -39.03 16.82
N THR A 102 -27.04 -38.12 17.79
CA THR A 102 -27.98 -36.99 17.93
C THR A 102 -27.53 -35.73 17.21
N TRP A 103 -26.23 -35.60 16.90
CA TRP A 103 -25.64 -34.42 16.25
C TRP A 103 -24.91 -34.72 14.94
N ILE A 104 -24.65 -36.00 14.60
CA ILE A 104 -24.13 -36.39 13.29
C ILE A 104 -25.28 -36.69 12.33
N ASN A 105 -25.44 -35.86 11.29
CA ASN A 105 -26.17 -36.26 10.09
C ASN A 105 -25.28 -37.25 9.28
N PRO A 106 -25.73 -38.49 9.02
CA PRO A 106 -24.91 -39.51 8.35
C PRO A 106 -24.41 -39.13 6.96
N ARG A 107 -25.15 -38.33 6.18
CA ARG A 107 -24.81 -38.04 4.78
C ARG A 107 -23.71 -36.97 4.63
N PRO A 108 -23.77 -35.81 5.32
CA PRO A 108 -22.62 -34.91 5.49
C PRO A 108 -21.41 -35.62 6.13
N PHE A 109 -21.61 -36.51 7.10
CA PHE A 109 -20.50 -37.27 7.68
C PHE A 109 -19.83 -38.22 6.68
N ALA A 110 -20.62 -38.94 5.88
CA ALA A 110 -20.09 -39.77 4.80
C ALA A 110 -19.36 -38.94 3.73
N LEU A 111 -19.88 -37.76 3.38
CA LEU A 111 -19.19 -36.81 2.50
C LEU A 111 -17.86 -36.33 3.12
N PHE A 112 -17.83 -36.01 4.42
CA PHE A 112 -16.61 -35.64 5.14
C PHE A 112 -15.58 -36.77 5.14
N LEU A 113 -15.98 -38.03 5.37
CA LEU A 113 -15.07 -39.18 5.33
C LEU A 113 -14.51 -39.41 3.92
N ASN A 114 -15.37 -39.38 2.90
CA ASN A 114 -14.96 -39.52 1.50
C ASN A 114 -14.07 -38.37 1.00
N GLN A 115 -14.13 -37.21 1.64
CA GLN A 115 -13.33 -36.02 1.32
C GLN A 115 -12.32 -35.71 2.43
N GLN A 116 -12.02 -36.64 3.35
CA GLN A 116 -11.26 -36.31 4.57
C GLN A 116 -9.83 -35.83 4.24
N ASP A 117 -9.22 -36.37 3.19
CA ASP A 117 -7.91 -35.93 2.70
C ASP A 117 -7.97 -34.54 2.04
N ASP A 118 -9.04 -34.24 1.30
CA ASP A 118 -9.26 -32.94 0.68
C ASP A 118 -9.65 -31.86 1.70
N PHE A 119 -10.40 -32.22 2.75
CA PHE A 119 -10.66 -31.34 3.88
C PHE A 119 -9.43 -31.15 4.76
N GLN A 120 -8.56 -32.15 4.93
CA GLN A 120 -7.25 -31.95 5.59
C GLN A 120 -6.35 -31.02 4.78
N ARG A 121 -6.38 -31.09 3.44
CA ARG A 121 -5.74 -30.11 2.55
C ARG A 121 -6.36 -28.72 2.74
N LEU A 122 -7.68 -28.57 2.65
CA LEU A 122 -8.36 -27.28 2.88
C LEU A 122 -8.12 -26.71 4.27
N ARG A 123 -7.99 -27.55 5.30
CA ARG A 123 -7.69 -27.12 6.67
C ARG A 123 -6.23 -26.70 6.85
N SER A 124 -5.30 -27.31 6.11
CA SER A 124 -3.91 -26.84 6.04
C SER A 124 -3.76 -25.58 5.17
N PHE A 125 -4.65 -25.34 4.20
CA PHE A 125 -4.81 -24.03 3.55
C PHE A 125 -5.37 -22.97 4.52
N ALA A 126 -6.50 -23.21 5.20
CA ALA A 126 -7.09 -22.24 6.13
C ALA A 126 -6.19 -21.96 7.36
N ALA A 127 -5.46 -22.97 7.86
CA ALA A 127 -4.47 -22.77 8.93
C ALA A 127 -3.23 -22.00 8.43
N SER A 128 -2.86 -22.10 7.15
CA SER A 128 -1.77 -21.30 6.56
C SER A 128 -2.19 -19.90 6.13
N GLU A 129 -3.49 -19.62 5.93
CA GLU A 129 -3.99 -18.23 5.79
C GLU A 129 -3.73 -17.36 7.05
N SER A 130 -3.49 -17.98 8.22
CA SER A 130 -3.17 -17.26 9.46
C SER A 130 -1.67 -16.99 9.70
N ARG A 131 -0.74 -17.50 8.86
CA ARG A 131 0.71 -17.28 9.01
C ARG A 131 1.44 -17.09 7.68
N PRO A 132 2.22 -15.99 7.49
CA PRO A 132 2.77 -15.63 6.20
C PRO A 132 4.11 -16.34 5.91
N HIS A 133 4.11 -17.42 5.12
CA HIS A 133 5.36 -18.06 4.69
C HIS A 133 5.52 -18.26 3.17
N SER A 134 6.75 -18.00 2.74
CA SER A 134 7.32 -18.33 1.43
C SER A 134 7.99 -19.74 1.53
N ARG A 135 8.59 -20.39 0.51
CA ARG A 135 9.22 -19.89 -0.73
C ARG A 135 9.68 -21.04 -1.68
N ALA A 136 9.76 -20.73 -2.99
CA ALA A 136 10.71 -21.20 -4.01
C ALA A 136 10.88 -22.69 -4.42
N SER A 137 11.05 -22.89 -5.73
CA SER A 137 12.03 -23.84 -6.32
C SER A 137 12.51 -23.36 -7.71
N SER A 138 13.55 -23.99 -8.24
CA SER A 138 14.16 -23.76 -9.56
C SER A 138 14.63 -25.11 -10.15
N PHE A 139 14.86 -25.18 -11.46
CA PHE A 139 15.46 -26.30 -12.20
C PHE A 139 16.35 -25.70 -13.33
N TYR A 140 17.42 -26.32 -13.85
CA TYR A 140 18.05 -27.65 -13.68
C TYR A 140 19.55 -27.47 -13.27
N ASP A 141 20.30 -28.47 -12.77
CA ASP A 141 20.99 -29.51 -13.59
C ASP A 141 21.40 -30.79 -12.83
N LEU A 142 21.84 -31.83 -13.56
CA LEU A 142 21.99 -33.23 -13.12
C LEU A 142 23.35 -33.62 -12.51
N ALA A 143 23.34 -34.28 -11.33
CA ALA A 143 23.99 -35.58 -11.09
C ALA A 143 23.70 -36.18 -9.69
N SER A 144 23.13 -37.40 -9.69
CA SER A 144 23.16 -38.45 -8.64
C SER A 144 22.67 -38.19 -7.19
N ALA A 145 21.70 -39.04 -6.81
CA ALA A 145 21.32 -39.51 -5.47
C ALA A 145 20.29 -38.72 -4.62
N SER A 146 19.08 -39.31 -4.55
CA SER A 146 18.17 -39.38 -3.39
C SER A 146 17.15 -38.25 -3.11
N ASN A 147 15.94 -38.45 -3.63
CA ASN A 147 14.61 -38.07 -3.11
C ASN A 147 14.37 -36.68 -2.47
N SER A 148 13.73 -35.78 -3.22
CA SER A 148 12.27 -35.50 -3.08
C SER A 148 11.79 -34.44 -4.09
N HIS A 149 10.54 -34.55 -4.57
CA HIS A 149 9.99 -33.77 -5.69
C HIS A 149 9.32 -32.44 -5.29
N ALA A 150 9.36 -31.45 -6.18
CA ALA A 150 8.60 -30.19 -6.13
C ALA A 150 8.10 -29.79 -7.53
N SER A 151 6.91 -29.15 -7.64
CA SER A 151 6.33 -28.58 -8.88
C SER A 151 5.73 -27.16 -8.69
N LEU A 152 5.36 -26.50 -9.81
CA LEU A 152 5.40 -25.05 -10.09
C LEU A 152 4.28 -24.63 -11.09
N VAL A 153 3.65 -23.44 -11.15
CA VAL A 153 3.52 -22.20 -10.32
C VAL A 153 2.12 -21.57 -10.62
N PRO A 154 1.62 -20.58 -9.85
CA PRO A 154 1.49 -19.22 -10.44
C PRO A 154 1.75 -18.04 -9.45
N SER A 155 1.62 -16.78 -9.90
CA SER A 155 1.80 -15.57 -9.08
C SER A 155 0.97 -14.37 -9.59
N SER A 156 0.46 -13.53 -8.67
CA SER A 156 -0.12 -12.21 -8.96
C SER A 156 0.98 -11.15 -9.19
N ARG A 157 0.67 -10.14 -10.02
CA ARG A 157 1.70 -9.33 -10.73
C ARG A 157 2.50 -8.34 -9.86
N PRO A 158 3.73 -7.99 -10.30
CA PRO A 158 4.47 -6.84 -9.81
C PRO A 158 3.91 -5.52 -10.36
N VAL A 159 4.12 -4.43 -9.61
CA VAL A 159 3.90 -3.05 -10.08
C VAL A 159 4.81 -2.77 -11.28
N SER A 160 4.25 -2.27 -12.38
CA SER A 160 5.04 -1.87 -13.55
C SER A 160 6.03 -0.75 -13.20
N SER A 161 7.29 -0.96 -13.55
CA SER A 161 8.36 0.00 -13.36
C SER A 161 8.22 1.20 -14.30
N MET A 162 8.07 2.40 -13.75
CA MET A 162 8.81 3.54 -14.29
C MET A 162 10.18 3.54 -13.64
N SER A 163 11.23 3.44 -14.46
CA SER A 163 12.60 3.53 -13.99
C SER A 163 12.97 4.99 -13.79
N ILE A 164 12.83 5.50 -12.56
CA ILE A 164 13.58 6.69 -12.15
C ILE A 164 14.98 6.20 -11.78
N ARG A 165 15.91 6.29 -12.75
CA ARG A 165 17.33 6.20 -12.44
C ARG A 165 17.70 7.40 -11.56
N SER A 166 18.19 7.12 -10.36
CA SER A 166 18.92 8.08 -9.54
C SER A 166 20.38 7.62 -9.44
N ASP A 167 21.02 7.49 -10.59
CA ASP A 167 22.47 7.30 -10.67
C ASP A 167 23.10 8.70 -10.69
N PHE A 168 23.60 9.14 -9.53
CA PHE A 168 24.53 10.26 -9.42
C PHE A 168 25.94 9.68 -9.33
N SER A 169 26.64 9.68 -10.45
CA SER A 169 28.08 9.43 -10.53
C SER A 169 28.59 10.10 -11.80
N ASP A 170 29.58 10.98 -11.63
CA ASP A 170 30.06 11.91 -12.65
C ASP A 170 30.70 11.21 -13.86
N LEU A 171 30.50 11.79 -15.06
CA LEU A 171 31.48 11.84 -16.15
C LEU A 171 30.99 12.79 -17.26
N ASP A 172 31.81 13.80 -17.56
CA ASP A 172 31.53 14.82 -18.58
C ASP A 172 31.53 14.26 -20.01
N THR A 173 30.66 14.78 -20.87
CA THR A 173 30.98 14.98 -22.30
C THR A 173 30.02 15.99 -22.94
N ASP A 174 30.54 17.16 -23.35
CA ASP A 174 29.81 18.16 -24.13
C ASP A 174 29.58 17.68 -25.58
N VAL A 175 28.34 17.77 -26.08
CA VAL A 175 28.04 17.88 -27.53
C VAL A 175 26.82 18.77 -27.74
N ASP A 176 27.03 19.89 -28.44
CA ASP A 176 25.96 20.80 -28.92
C ASP A 176 25.08 20.14 -30.00
N ALA A 177 23.76 20.33 -29.90
CA ALA A 177 22.85 20.21 -31.05
C ALA A 177 21.58 21.06 -30.90
N ARG A 178 21.46 22.09 -31.75
CA ARG A 178 20.19 22.79 -32.02
C ARG A 178 19.20 21.84 -32.71
N SER A 179 17.89 21.97 -32.43
CA SER A 179 16.83 21.87 -33.46
C SER A 179 15.50 22.44 -32.96
N GLU A 180 14.73 22.98 -33.90
CA GLU A 180 13.47 23.70 -33.67
C GLU A 180 12.26 22.77 -33.79
N SER A 181 11.20 23.03 -33.02
CA SER A 181 9.77 22.92 -33.40
C SER A 181 8.90 23.06 -32.13
N GLY A 182 7.72 23.69 -32.16
CA GLY A 182 6.97 24.23 -33.29
C GLY A 182 5.57 23.63 -33.43
N VAL A 183 4.76 23.62 -32.36
CA VAL A 183 3.36 23.16 -32.43
C VAL A 183 2.41 24.16 -31.75
N SER A 184 1.34 24.49 -32.47
CA SER A 184 0.35 25.53 -32.15
C SER A 184 -0.71 25.04 -31.15
N ALA A 185 -1.05 25.87 -30.17
CA ALA A 185 -2.20 25.68 -29.30
C ALA A 185 -3.37 26.59 -29.73
N ARG A 186 -4.46 25.99 -30.21
CA ARG A 186 -5.73 26.70 -30.42
C ARG A 186 -6.44 26.88 -29.07
N SER A 187 -6.52 28.12 -28.59
CA SER A 187 -7.34 28.48 -27.44
C SER A 187 -8.74 28.91 -27.89
N PHE A 188 -9.77 28.38 -27.25
CA PHE A 188 -11.16 28.83 -27.44
C PHE A 188 -11.41 30.05 -26.55
N GLN A 189 -11.67 31.20 -27.17
CA GLN A 189 -12.20 32.38 -26.48
C GLN A 189 -13.73 32.27 -26.41
N LEU A 190 -14.29 32.17 -25.21
CA LEU A 190 -15.65 32.65 -24.94
C LEU A 190 -15.55 34.11 -24.50
N GLY A 191 -16.28 34.99 -25.19
CA GLY A 191 -16.45 36.37 -24.76
C GLY A 191 -17.52 36.49 -23.68
N SER A 192 -17.34 37.47 -22.80
CA SER A 192 -18.43 38.05 -22.01
C SER A 192 -18.08 39.50 -21.73
N ASP A 193 -18.70 40.41 -22.47
CA ASP A 193 -18.56 41.84 -22.29
C ASP A 193 -19.11 42.28 -20.93
N LEU A 194 -18.48 43.26 -20.30
CA LEU A 194 -19.08 44.05 -19.23
C LEU A 194 -18.35 45.39 -19.11
N ASP A 195 -18.92 46.40 -19.77
CA ASP A 195 -18.55 47.81 -19.61
C ASP A 195 -18.76 48.28 -18.16
N CYS A 196 -17.86 49.15 -17.67
CA CYS A 196 -18.27 50.27 -16.84
C CYS A 196 -17.24 51.41 -16.75
N ALA A 197 -17.67 52.58 -17.22
CA ALA A 197 -17.31 53.92 -16.72
C ALA A 197 -15.82 54.31 -16.61
N ILE A 198 -15.31 54.91 -17.68
CA ILE A 198 -14.21 55.90 -17.60
C ILE A 198 -14.80 57.24 -17.11
N SER A 199 -14.07 57.96 -16.26
CA SER A 199 -14.25 59.40 -16.05
C SER A 199 -12.88 60.08 -15.96
N PRO A 200 -12.61 61.15 -16.73
CA PRO A 200 -11.29 61.78 -16.78
C PRO A 200 -11.14 62.88 -15.73
N VAL A 201 -10.01 62.93 -15.04
CA VAL A 201 -9.60 64.10 -14.24
C VAL A 201 -8.18 64.52 -14.63
N GLN A 202 -8.17 65.56 -15.48
CA GLN A 202 -7.20 66.64 -15.61
C GLN A 202 -5.77 66.45 -15.06
N ASN A 203 -4.80 66.51 -15.98
CA ASN A 203 -3.43 66.90 -15.69
C ASN A 203 -3.39 68.40 -15.31
N ASP A 204 -2.63 68.75 -14.27
CA ASP A 204 -2.10 70.10 -14.14
C ASP A 204 -0.62 70.10 -13.67
N SER A 205 0.22 70.58 -14.58
CA SER A 205 1.24 71.62 -14.34
C SER A 205 2.22 71.52 -13.16
N VAL A 206 3.45 71.11 -13.51
CA VAL A 206 4.76 71.72 -13.15
C VAL A 206 4.90 72.38 -11.76
N GLY A 207 5.75 71.81 -10.89
CA GLY A 207 6.11 72.41 -9.60
C GLY A 207 7.41 71.88 -8.97
N ASP A 208 8.52 72.55 -9.33
CA ASP A 208 9.81 72.70 -8.62
C ASP A 208 10.68 71.52 -8.12
N LEU A 209 11.98 71.74 -8.28
CA LEU A 209 13.07 70.88 -7.82
C LEU A 209 13.35 71.11 -6.33
N ASN A 210 13.12 70.10 -5.48
CA ASN A 210 13.72 70.05 -4.14
C ASN A 210 14.31 68.67 -3.85
N ALA A 211 15.64 68.60 -3.79
CA ALA A 211 16.35 67.38 -3.47
C ALA A 211 16.04 66.92 -2.04
N PRO A 212 15.57 65.67 -1.82
CA PRO A 212 15.21 65.20 -0.50
C PRO A 212 16.44 65.03 0.38
N GLN A 213 16.62 65.90 1.38
CA GLN A 213 17.70 65.74 2.35
C GLN A 213 17.58 64.39 3.10
N PRO A 214 18.69 63.71 3.38
CA PRO A 214 18.68 62.43 4.06
C PRO A 214 18.24 62.60 5.51
N ARG A 215 16.95 62.39 5.77
CA ARG A 215 16.38 62.32 7.13
C ARG A 215 17.11 61.22 7.91
N ARG A 216 18.03 61.65 8.81
CA ARG A 216 18.67 60.77 9.80
C ARG A 216 17.56 60.02 10.55
N LYS A 217 17.43 58.72 10.30
CA LYS A 217 16.50 57.85 11.03
C LYS A 217 16.94 57.84 12.49
N THR A 218 16.18 58.51 13.36
CA THR A 218 16.40 58.48 14.80
C THR A 218 16.25 57.04 15.28
N ILE A 219 17.37 56.38 15.57
CA ILE A 219 17.39 55.01 16.08
C ILE A 219 16.78 55.07 17.48
N ARG A 220 15.48 54.75 17.59
CA ARG A 220 14.85 54.54 18.89
C ARG A 220 15.58 53.37 19.56
N PRO A 221 15.94 53.47 20.86
CA PRO A 221 16.56 52.35 21.56
C PRO A 221 15.65 51.13 21.42
N ARG A 222 16.23 50.01 21.02
CA ARG A 222 15.51 48.73 21.00
C ARG A 222 15.04 48.45 22.42
N ARG A 223 13.76 48.11 22.57
CA ARG A 223 13.32 47.35 23.75
C ARG A 223 14.06 46.02 23.72
N ASP A 224 14.49 45.55 24.88
CA ASP A 224 15.08 44.22 25.08
C ASP A 224 14.00 43.15 24.90
N ASP A 225 13.64 42.92 23.64
CA ASP A 225 12.77 41.83 23.23
C ASP A 225 13.59 40.52 23.38
N PRO A 226 13.18 39.57 24.24
CA PRO A 226 13.95 38.36 24.53
C PRO A 226 14.03 37.37 23.35
N SER A 227 13.50 37.73 22.17
CA SER A 227 13.60 36.91 20.97
C SER A 227 15.04 36.61 20.56
N ILE A 228 15.35 35.31 20.48
CA ILE A 228 16.58 34.75 19.95
C ILE A 228 16.61 34.97 18.44
N ARG A 229 17.61 35.70 17.95
CA ARG A 229 17.77 35.99 16.52
C ARG A 229 18.50 34.85 15.80
N ILE A 230 17.80 34.08 14.98
CA ILE A 230 18.41 33.03 14.14
C ILE A 230 19.12 33.65 12.93
N THR A 231 18.41 34.50 12.17
CA THR A 231 18.94 35.17 10.96
C THR A 231 18.59 36.65 10.95
N THR A 232 18.98 37.38 9.90
CA THR A 232 18.58 38.78 9.72
C THR A 232 17.07 39.00 9.77
N TYR A 233 16.28 38.03 9.28
CA TYR A 233 14.83 38.14 9.05
C TYR A 233 13.97 37.17 9.90
N LYS A 234 14.59 36.31 10.71
CA LYS A 234 13.88 35.32 11.56
C LYS A 234 14.44 35.33 12.97
N SER A 235 13.58 35.64 13.93
CA SER A 235 13.76 35.39 15.36
C SER A 235 12.74 34.35 15.85
N VAL A 236 13.03 33.80 17.02
CA VAL A 236 12.24 32.82 17.78
C VAL A 236 12.32 33.14 19.27
N ASN A 237 11.33 32.76 20.06
CA ASN A 237 11.35 33.02 21.50
C ASN A 237 12.17 31.95 22.26
N ARG A 238 12.27 30.73 21.70
CA ARG A 238 13.02 29.62 22.29
C ARG A 238 13.64 28.70 21.25
N LEU A 239 14.71 28.02 21.66
CA LEU A 239 15.28 26.88 20.95
C LEU A 239 14.99 25.59 21.71
N ILE A 240 14.60 24.55 20.99
CA ILE A 240 14.35 23.21 21.53
C ILE A 240 15.56 22.34 21.13
N PRO A 241 16.44 21.96 22.07
CA PRO A 241 17.59 21.11 21.75
C PRO A 241 17.12 19.67 21.47
N ILE A 242 17.66 19.07 20.40
CA ILE A 242 17.44 17.66 20.05
C ILE A 242 18.77 17.03 19.59
N SER A 243 19.03 15.79 20.01
CA SER A 243 20.17 14.97 19.51
C SER A 243 19.76 14.00 18.42
N VAL A 244 18.51 13.52 18.45
CA VAL A 244 17.94 12.57 17.48
C VAL A 244 16.90 13.29 16.62
N VAL A 245 16.89 13.01 15.31
CA VAL A 245 15.87 13.54 14.40
C VAL A 245 14.54 12.83 14.68
N PRO A 246 13.44 13.56 14.99
CA PRO A 246 12.14 12.94 15.22
C PRO A 246 11.59 12.34 13.92
N ARG A 247 10.85 11.24 14.05
CA ARG A 247 10.24 10.55 12.89
C ARG A 247 9.08 11.33 12.29
N THR A 248 8.38 12.11 13.09
CA THR A 248 7.39 13.09 12.61
C THR A 248 7.67 14.36 13.39
N TRP A 249 7.83 15.48 12.69
CA TRP A 249 8.08 16.74 13.38
C TRP A 249 6.78 17.32 13.94
N ASP A 250 6.86 17.78 15.18
CA ASP A 250 5.93 18.75 15.69
C ASP A 250 6.27 20.12 15.07
N VAL A 251 5.23 20.84 14.67
CA VAL A 251 5.27 22.22 14.23
C VAL A 251 4.97 23.09 15.45
N PRO A 252 5.93 23.89 15.94
CA PRO A 252 5.67 24.80 17.05
C PRO A 252 4.54 25.79 16.70
N ASN A 253 3.63 26.00 17.64
CA ASN A 253 2.53 26.95 17.47
C ASN A 253 3.12 28.36 17.17
N PRO A 254 2.56 29.13 16.21
CA PRO A 254 2.99 30.50 15.91
C PRO A 254 3.12 31.41 17.14
N ALA A 255 2.29 31.20 18.19
CA ALA A 255 2.38 31.95 19.45
C ALA A 255 3.65 31.63 20.26
N GLU A 256 4.15 30.40 20.22
CA GLU A 256 5.41 30.02 20.86
C GLU A 256 6.62 30.56 20.09
N SER A 257 6.53 30.62 18.76
CA SER A 257 7.61 30.98 17.85
C SER A 257 8.92 30.27 18.23
N ALA A 258 8.95 28.94 18.18
CA ALA A 258 10.15 28.15 18.50
C ALA A 258 10.89 27.65 17.23
N ALA A 259 12.14 27.22 17.42
CA ALA A 259 12.90 26.43 16.46
C ALA A 259 13.61 25.28 17.18
N TYR A 260 13.99 24.25 16.45
CA TYR A 260 14.79 23.14 16.96
C TYR A 260 16.28 23.39 16.68
N LEU A 261 17.11 23.13 17.68
CA LEU A 261 18.56 23.09 17.56
C LEU A 261 18.98 21.61 17.57
N PHE A 262 19.28 21.08 16.39
CA PHE A 262 19.82 19.73 16.26
C PHE A 262 21.32 19.74 16.55
N HIS A 263 21.77 18.85 17.43
CA HIS A 263 23.18 18.66 17.77
C HIS A 263 23.46 17.19 18.11
N ALA A 264 24.11 16.47 17.20
CA ALA A 264 24.63 15.13 17.46
C ALA A 264 25.93 15.23 18.29
N SER A 265 25.76 15.28 19.62
CA SER A 265 26.87 15.46 20.57
C SER A 265 27.56 14.18 20.99
N THR A 266 26.93 13.01 20.81
CA THR A 266 27.53 11.72 21.17
C THR A 266 28.23 11.08 19.97
N GLU A 267 29.22 10.23 20.22
CA GLU A 267 29.88 9.44 19.17
C GLU A 267 28.89 8.50 18.44
N GLU A 268 27.88 7.98 19.15
CA GLU A 268 26.82 7.17 18.55
C GLU A 268 25.98 7.98 17.55
N ASP A 269 25.54 9.19 17.92
CA ASP A 269 24.79 10.09 17.03
C ASP A 269 25.64 10.53 15.82
N GLN A 270 26.91 10.88 16.05
CA GLN A 270 27.86 11.26 14.98
C GLN A 270 28.15 10.08 14.06
N SER A 271 28.19 8.86 14.58
CA SER A 271 28.31 7.66 13.76
C SER A 271 27.10 7.54 12.82
N LEU A 272 25.86 7.78 13.28
CA LEU A 272 24.64 7.73 12.45
C LEU A 272 24.70 8.74 11.28
N LEU A 273 25.37 9.87 11.51
CA LEU A 273 25.64 10.92 10.52
C LEU A 273 26.88 10.66 9.66
N THR A 274 27.64 9.59 9.91
CA THR A 274 28.83 9.22 9.12
C THR A 274 28.52 8.04 8.19
N ASN A 275 29.05 8.08 6.97
CA ASN A 275 28.98 6.99 5.99
C ASN A 275 30.06 5.93 6.28
N ASP A 276 29.97 4.77 5.62
CA ASP A 276 30.92 3.66 5.82
C ASP A 276 32.35 3.98 5.33
N ASP A 277 32.51 5.03 4.52
CA ASP A 277 33.79 5.60 4.06
C ASP A 277 34.38 6.68 4.99
N GLY A 278 33.72 6.96 6.13
CA GLY A 278 34.10 8.02 7.06
C GLY A 278 33.63 9.43 6.68
N THR A 279 32.92 9.62 5.56
CA THR A 279 32.40 10.94 5.17
C THR A 279 31.14 11.31 5.95
N VAL A 280 31.03 12.58 6.36
CA VAL A 280 29.83 13.08 7.04
C VAL A 280 28.70 13.29 6.02
N LYS A 281 27.53 12.71 6.30
CA LYS A 281 26.31 12.81 5.49
C LYS A 281 25.81 14.25 5.41
N ASP A 282 25.18 14.59 4.29
CA ASP A 282 24.43 15.85 4.18
C ASP A 282 23.30 15.86 5.24
N LEU A 283 23.45 16.68 6.28
CA LEU A 283 22.54 16.72 7.43
C LEU A 283 21.10 17.07 7.03
N GLY A 284 20.92 17.91 6.01
CA GLY A 284 19.60 18.21 5.45
C GLY A 284 18.98 17.02 4.71
N GLN A 285 19.78 16.17 4.07
CA GLN A 285 19.35 14.91 3.48
C GLN A 285 19.06 13.84 4.55
N HIS A 286 19.85 13.77 5.62
CA HIS A 286 19.58 12.88 6.75
C HIS A 286 18.25 13.23 7.43
N ILE A 287 18.02 14.50 7.78
CA ILE A 287 16.77 14.98 8.38
C ILE A 287 15.55 14.59 7.52
N ARG A 288 15.62 14.82 6.20
CA ARG A 288 14.56 14.41 5.24
C ARG A 288 14.36 12.90 5.08
N LYS A 289 15.38 12.08 5.41
CA LYS A 289 15.33 10.62 5.29
C LYS A 289 14.68 9.97 6.51
N GLU A 290 14.89 10.53 7.71
CA GLU A 290 14.31 10.04 8.98
C GLU A 290 12.82 10.37 9.13
N ASP A 291 12.46 11.59 8.76
CA ASP A 291 11.09 12.12 8.82
C ASP A 291 10.14 11.33 7.92
N GLN A 292 8.95 10.96 8.40
CA GLN A 292 7.90 10.23 7.68
C GLN A 292 7.12 11.11 6.69
N ASP A 293 7.04 12.43 6.91
CA ASP A 293 6.28 13.33 6.04
C ASP A 293 6.91 13.43 4.64
N SER A 294 6.08 13.78 3.65
CA SER A 294 6.51 13.93 2.25
C SER A 294 6.87 15.38 1.98
N TRP A 295 8.13 15.64 1.61
CA TRP A 295 8.64 16.99 1.39
C TRP A 295 9.07 17.20 -0.07
N ASP A 296 8.49 18.20 -0.73
CA ASP A 296 8.97 18.69 -2.03
C ASP A 296 10.17 19.62 -1.83
N THR A 297 11.26 19.29 -2.51
CA THR A 297 12.53 20.01 -2.48
C THR A 297 12.78 20.62 -3.85
N LYS A 298 12.12 21.75 -4.12
CA LYS A 298 12.25 22.51 -5.38
C LYS A 298 13.68 22.94 -5.70
N SER A 299 14.55 23.05 -4.69
CA SER A 299 15.98 23.27 -4.86
C SER A 299 16.73 21.94 -4.98
N SER A 300 17.27 21.65 -6.15
CA SER A 300 18.05 20.45 -6.48
C SER A 300 19.47 20.47 -5.91
N GLY A 301 19.60 20.46 -4.57
CA GLY A 301 20.82 20.11 -3.79
C GLY A 301 22.01 21.08 -3.85
N HIS A 302 22.46 21.44 -5.06
CA HIS A 302 23.69 22.18 -5.34
C HIS A 302 23.47 23.67 -5.67
N LYS A 303 22.28 24.03 -6.15
CA LYS A 303 21.86 25.43 -6.34
C LYS A 303 20.55 25.64 -5.59
N THR A 304 20.65 26.25 -4.41
CA THR A 304 19.49 26.75 -3.68
C THR A 304 19.30 28.21 -4.06
N ASP A 305 18.22 28.54 -4.76
CA ASP A 305 17.90 29.93 -5.14
C ASP A 305 17.73 30.86 -3.93
N ALA A 306 17.58 30.28 -2.73
CA ALA A 306 17.48 30.95 -1.45
C ALA A 306 18.82 31.46 -0.86
N GLY A 307 19.96 31.02 -1.43
CA GLY A 307 21.32 31.44 -1.03
C GLY A 307 21.78 31.00 0.36
N ASP A 308 23.05 31.29 0.65
CA ASP A 308 23.60 31.19 2.01
C ASP A 308 23.06 32.32 2.90
N THR A 309 22.92 32.03 4.20
CA THR A 309 22.53 33.00 5.22
C THR A 309 23.52 32.98 6.38
N GLY A 310 23.87 34.14 6.90
CA GLY A 310 24.49 34.21 8.23
C GLY A 310 23.48 33.76 9.29
N VAL A 311 23.92 32.87 10.19
CA VAL A 311 23.22 32.48 11.41
C VAL A 311 23.98 33.05 12.59
N ALA A 312 23.31 33.83 13.43
CA ALA A 312 23.96 34.46 14.58
C ALA A 312 24.15 33.42 15.70
N GLN A 313 25.35 33.38 16.32
CA GLN A 313 25.63 33.02 17.72
C GLN A 313 25.12 31.67 18.30
N LEU A 314 24.42 30.84 17.54
CA LEU A 314 23.69 29.66 18.04
C LEU A 314 24.36 28.32 17.72
N LEU A 315 25.37 28.33 16.85
CA LEU A 315 26.05 27.13 16.37
C LEU A 315 27.52 27.06 16.84
N SER A 316 28.14 28.22 17.06
CA SER A 316 29.49 28.37 17.60
C SER A 316 29.44 28.74 19.09
N GLU A 317 30.41 28.24 19.86
CA GLU A 317 30.63 28.62 21.26
C GLU A 317 31.15 30.06 21.41
N SER A 318 31.66 30.66 20.31
CA SER A 318 32.13 32.04 20.28
C SER A 318 30.95 33.01 20.04
N PRO A 319 30.53 33.83 21.03
CA PRO A 319 29.30 34.64 20.95
C PRO A 319 29.41 35.86 20.02
N HIS A 320 30.41 35.94 19.14
CA HIS A 320 30.60 37.06 18.21
C HIS A 320 30.68 36.64 16.74
N LEU A 321 30.78 35.34 16.43
CA LEU A 321 30.88 34.86 15.06
C LEU A 321 29.51 34.43 14.51
N ALA A 322 29.14 34.96 13.34
CA ALA A 322 27.99 34.49 12.59
C ALA A 322 28.44 33.36 11.64
N VAL A 323 27.85 32.18 11.79
CA VAL A 323 28.18 31.00 10.96
C VAL A 323 27.41 31.08 9.65
N ARG A 324 28.08 30.96 8.50
CA ARG A 324 27.40 30.83 7.21
C ARG A 324 26.72 29.47 7.09
N CYS A 325 25.42 29.50 6.87
CA CYS A 325 24.61 28.30 6.66
C CYS A 325 23.94 28.32 5.28
N ARG A 326 24.01 27.20 4.58
CA ARG A 326 23.15 26.92 3.43
C ARG A 326 21.71 26.78 3.92
N ARG A 327 20.76 27.45 3.27
CA ARG A 327 19.33 27.39 3.60
C ARG A 327 18.61 26.37 2.72
N LEU A 328 18.02 25.36 3.34
CA LEU A 328 17.15 24.37 2.68
C LEU A 328 15.71 24.63 3.11
N THR A 329 14.87 25.17 2.20
CA THR A 329 13.43 25.35 2.44
C THR A 329 12.66 24.33 1.60
N MET A 330 11.71 23.64 2.22
CA MET A 330 10.89 22.60 1.58
C MET A 330 9.45 22.69 2.07
N HIS A 331 8.52 22.21 1.23
CA HIS A 331 7.09 22.24 1.48
C HIS A 331 6.58 20.82 1.75
N CYS A 332 5.65 20.67 2.67
CA CYS A 332 4.98 19.38 2.83
C CYS A 332 4.02 19.16 1.64
N ASN A 333 4.09 17.98 1.02
CA ASN A 333 3.22 17.60 -0.10
C ASN A 333 1.78 17.31 0.36
N GLY A 334 1.55 17.18 1.66
CA GLY A 334 0.24 16.84 2.22
C GLY A 334 -0.14 15.40 1.94
N LEU A 335 -1.32 15.20 1.35
CA LEU A 335 -1.87 13.87 1.06
C LEU A 335 -2.43 13.78 -0.36
N ASP A 336 -2.33 12.62 -0.98
CA ASP A 336 -3.10 12.27 -2.17
C ASP A 336 -4.40 11.60 -1.70
N SER A 337 -5.54 12.04 -2.23
CA SER A 337 -6.88 11.51 -1.89
C SER A 337 -7.61 11.03 -3.13
N CYS A 338 -8.49 10.04 -3.01
CA CYS A 338 -9.38 9.66 -4.12
C CYS A 338 -10.20 10.86 -4.63
N ALA A 339 -10.53 10.94 -5.92
CA ALA A 339 -11.42 11.99 -6.43
C ALA A 339 -12.85 11.93 -5.87
N LEU A 340 -13.25 10.78 -5.29
CA LEU A 340 -14.49 10.57 -4.54
C LEU A 340 -14.26 10.58 -3.02
N PHE A 341 -13.17 11.19 -2.54
CA PHE A 341 -12.81 11.20 -1.11
C PHE A 341 -13.79 12.03 -0.27
N ASP A 342 -14.20 11.48 0.88
CA ASP A 342 -15.01 12.22 1.85
C ASP A 342 -14.17 13.31 2.53
N THR A 343 -14.34 14.55 2.09
CA THR A 343 -13.54 15.70 2.55
C THR A 343 -13.73 15.97 4.04
N GLY A 344 -14.87 15.59 4.61
CA GLY A 344 -15.15 15.73 6.05
C GLY A 344 -14.15 15.02 6.96
N LEU A 345 -13.41 14.03 6.44
CA LEU A 345 -12.33 13.34 7.16
C LEU A 345 -11.08 14.22 7.39
N VAL A 346 -10.91 15.33 6.66
CA VAL A 346 -9.70 16.19 6.74
C VAL A 346 -9.96 17.69 6.76
N ASP A 347 -11.16 18.17 6.39
CA ASP A 347 -11.43 19.60 6.20
C ASP A 347 -11.20 20.46 7.47
N ASN A 348 -11.24 19.86 8.67
CA ASN A 348 -10.96 20.52 9.94
C ASN A 348 -9.62 20.10 10.59
N CYS A 349 -8.76 19.35 9.88
CA CYS A 349 -7.49 18.92 10.43
C CYS A 349 -6.50 20.09 10.53
N VAL A 350 -6.07 20.41 11.76
CA VAL A 350 -5.01 21.40 12.04
C VAL A 350 -4.01 20.77 13.00
N ARG A 351 -2.98 20.13 12.44
CA ARG A 351 -1.99 19.37 13.19
C ARG A 351 -0.75 20.22 13.49
N TYR A 352 -0.55 20.50 14.78
CA TYR A 352 0.70 21.06 15.33
C TYR A 352 1.61 19.96 15.88
N ALA A 353 1.09 18.99 16.63
CA ALA A 353 1.86 17.85 17.14
C ALA A 353 1.37 16.53 16.52
N ALA A 354 2.21 15.50 16.45
CA ALA A 354 1.79 14.18 15.98
C ALA A 354 0.79 13.53 16.95
N ASN A 355 -0.48 13.43 16.56
CA ASN A 355 -1.53 12.76 17.32
C ASN A 355 -1.83 11.36 16.73
N PRO A 356 -1.64 10.25 17.49
CA PRO A 356 -2.02 8.93 17.01
C PRO A 356 -3.53 8.79 16.83
N ASP A 357 -4.37 9.46 17.62
CA ASP A 357 -5.82 9.30 17.56
C ASP A 357 -6.41 9.89 16.27
N ASP A 358 -5.96 11.08 15.84
CA ASP A 358 -6.33 11.68 14.54
C ASP A 358 -5.88 10.77 13.37
N THR A 359 -4.76 10.08 13.56
CA THR A 359 -4.17 9.16 12.59
C THR A 359 -5.00 7.87 12.49
N HIS A 360 -5.42 7.32 13.63
CA HIS A 360 -6.37 6.21 13.70
C HIS A 360 -7.76 6.59 13.16
N ALA A 361 -8.24 7.80 13.43
CA ALA A 361 -9.53 8.28 12.93
C ALA A 361 -9.58 8.37 11.40
N LEU A 362 -8.46 8.68 10.74
CA LEU A 362 -8.37 8.68 9.27
C LEU A 362 -8.33 7.24 8.68
N TRP A 363 -7.68 6.28 9.35
CA TRP A 363 -7.57 4.91 8.81
C TRP A 363 -8.66 3.95 9.27
N ALA A 364 -9.40 4.21 10.33
CA ALA A 364 -10.52 3.35 10.72
C ALA A 364 -11.57 3.23 9.59
N PRO A 365 -11.98 4.32 8.90
CA PRO A 365 -12.75 4.24 7.67
C PRO A 365 -12.06 3.44 6.56
N GLN A 366 -10.73 3.52 6.44
CA GLN A 366 -9.95 2.79 5.42
C GLN A 366 -9.88 1.27 5.70
N LEU A 367 -9.80 0.88 6.98
CA LEU A 367 -9.89 -0.51 7.40
C LEU A 367 -11.30 -1.08 7.18
N HIS A 368 -12.33 -0.30 7.45
CA HIS A 368 -13.71 -0.65 7.12
C HIS A 368 -13.91 -0.76 5.59
N ASP A 369 -13.41 0.21 4.83
CA ASP A 369 -13.46 0.20 3.36
C ASP A 369 -12.79 -1.07 2.79
N ASN A 370 -11.66 -1.51 3.35
CA ASN A 370 -10.98 -2.76 2.99
C ASN A 370 -11.84 -4.00 3.27
N GLN A 371 -12.56 -4.04 4.39
CA GLN A 371 -13.42 -5.18 4.76
C GLN A 371 -14.62 -5.29 3.82
N GLU A 372 -15.28 -4.17 3.52
CA GLU A 372 -16.38 -4.12 2.54
C GLU A 372 -15.92 -4.48 1.12
N GLU A 373 -14.77 -3.94 0.69
CA GLU A 373 -14.14 -4.22 -0.61
C GLU A 373 -13.73 -5.70 -0.74
N ALA A 374 -13.42 -6.38 0.37
CA ALA A 374 -13.13 -7.82 0.38
C ALA A 374 -14.41 -8.68 0.38
N ALA A 375 -15.48 -8.24 1.07
CA ALA A 375 -16.74 -8.96 1.17
C ALA A 375 -17.66 -8.78 -0.05
N SER A 376 -17.51 -7.69 -0.82
CA SER A 376 -18.39 -7.35 -1.94
C SER A 376 -17.99 -8.06 -3.25
N TYR A 377 -18.88 -8.91 -3.76
CA TYR A 377 -18.71 -9.56 -5.07
C TYR A 377 -18.64 -8.54 -6.23
N LEU A 378 -19.37 -7.43 -6.13
CA LEU A 378 -19.32 -6.33 -7.11
C LEU A 378 -17.96 -5.62 -7.08
N ALA A 379 -17.38 -5.44 -5.89
CA ALA A 379 -16.04 -4.89 -5.76
C ALA A 379 -14.97 -5.85 -6.34
N ALA A 380 -15.11 -7.16 -6.10
CA ALA A 380 -14.24 -8.17 -6.72
C ALA A 380 -14.34 -8.17 -8.26
N LEU A 381 -15.56 -8.13 -8.81
CA LEU A 381 -15.83 -7.98 -10.25
C LEU A 381 -15.17 -6.73 -10.82
N ALA A 382 -15.39 -5.56 -10.20
CA ALA A 382 -14.83 -4.29 -10.63
C ALA A 382 -13.29 -4.24 -10.54
N ARG A 383 -12.69 -4.85 -9.52
CA ARG A 383 -11.24 -4.99 -9.38
C ARG A 383 -10.65 -5.88 -10.47
N TYR A 384 -11.28 -7.02 -10.76
CA TYR A 384 -10.85 -7.94 -11.82
C TYR A 384 -10.99 -7.32 -13.22
N TYR A 385 -12.10 -6.60 -13.48
CA TYR A 385 -12.29 -5.81 -14.69
C TYR A 385 -11.15 -4.79 -14.90
N ARG A 386 -10.82 -3.98 -13.88
CA ARG A 386 -9.68 -3.05 -13.93
C ARG A 386 -8.36 -3.76 -14.22
N GLN A 387 -8.06 -4.83 -13.47
CA GLN A 387 -6.85 -5.65 -13.64
C GLN A 387 -6.75 -6.18 -15.08
N ILE A 388 -7.84 -6.70 -15.64
CA ILE A 388 -7.91 -7.19 -17.02
C ILE A 388 -7.52 -6.10 -18.02
N HIS A 389 -8.04 -4.88 -17.85
CA HIS A 389 -7.73 -3.76 -18.76
C HIS A 389 -6.26 -3.31 -18.66
N GLU A 390 -5.64 -3.42 -17.49
CA GLU A 390 -4.20 -3.15 -17.29
C GLU A 390 -3.28 -4.25 -17.89
N LEU A 391 -3.78 -5.47 -18.12
CA LEU A 391 -3.01 -6.55 -18.76
C LEU A 391 -2.81 -6.28 -20.26
N ARG A 392 -1.61 -5.84 -20.65
CA ARG A 392 -1.21 -5.77 -22.07
C ARG A 392 -1.18 -7.16 -22.73
N CYS A 393 -1.60 -7.23 -24.00
CA CYS A 393 -1.39 -8.38 -24.88
C CYS A 393 0.12 -8.57 -25.13
N LYS A 394 0.63 -9.82 -25.11
CA LYS A 394 2.04 -10.09 -25.43
C LYS A 394 2.30 -10.17 -26.94
N ALA A 395 1.35 -10.73 -27.71
CA ALA A 395 1.41 -10.85 -29.17
C ALA A 395 1.26 -9.50 -29.92
N GLU A 396 1.76 -8.39 -29.33
CA GLU A 396 1.69 -6.99 -29.80
C GLU A 396 0.32 -6.55 -30.35
N CYS A 397 -0.75 -7.17 -29.84
CA CYS A 397 -2.08 -7.03 -30.39
C CYS A 397 -2.86 -5.88 -29.73
N SER A 398 -3.54 -5.06 -30.55
CA SER A 398 -4.36 -3.93 -30.09
C SER A 398 -5.76 -4.33 -29.58
N GLY A 399 -6.06 -5.63 -29.50
CA GLY A 399 -7.40 -6.11 -29.18
C GLY A 399 -7.79 -5.89 -27.72
N ALA A 400 -9.08 -5.57 -27.55
CA ALA A 400 -9.72 -5.39 -26.25
C ALA A 400 -9.84 -6.73 -25.50
N PRO A 401 -9.92 -6.72 -24.16
CA PRO A 401 -10.29 -7.93 -23.42
C PRO A 401 -11.71 -8.39 -23.75
N LYS A 402 -11.92 -9.70 -23.84
CA LYS A 402 -13.24 -10.32 -24.06
C LYS A 402 -13.26 -11.72 -23.46
N LEU A 403 -14.41 -12.25 -23.03
CA LEU A 403 -14.49 -13.68 -22.74
C LEU A 403 -14.33 -14.50 -24.02
N VAL A 404 -13.52 -15.53 -23.93
CA VAL A 404 -13.34 -16.55 -24.95
C VAL A 404 -13.82 -17.86 -24.35
N ARG A 405 -14.71 -18.56 -25.07
CA ARG A 405 -15.22 -19.87 -24.64
C ARG A 405 -14.11 -20.90 -24.72
N LEU A 406 -13.98 -21.72 -23.67
CA LEU A 406 -13.10 -22.87 -23.68
C LEU A 406 -13.63 -23.90 -24.69
N SER A 407 -13.11 -23.88 -25.92
CA SER A 407 -13.43 -24.91 -26.91
C SER A 407 -12.76 -26.23 -26.53
N GLY A 408 -13.46 -27.35 -26.74
CA GLY A 408 -13.01 -28.68 -26.25
C GLY A 408 -11.63 -29.13 -26.78
N VAL A 409 -11.17 -28.55 -27.89
CA VAL A 409 -9.85 -28.85 -28.49
C VAL A 409 -8.73 -28.07 -27.80
N SER A 410 -9.00 -26.84 -27.32
CA SER A 410 -7.99 -26.00 -26.64
C SER A 410 -7.61 -26.53 -25.26
N ALA A 411 -8.51 -27.27 -24.60
CA ALA A 411 -8.22 -27.95 -23.34
C ALA A 411 -7.15 -29.05 -23.49
N ILE A 412 -7.07 -29.69 -24.66
CA ILE A 412 -6.11 -30.77 -24.95
C ILE A 412 -4.69 -30.20 -25.14
N ILE A 413 -4.56 -29.04 -25.80
CA ILE A 413 -3.23 -28.46 -26.09
C ILE A 413 -2.56 -27.92 -24.81
N LEU A 414 -3.32 -27.26 -23.93
CA LEU A 414 -2.81 -26.81 -22.62
C LEU A 414 -2.30 -27.98 -21.75
N ALA A 415 -2.93 -29.16 -21.87
CA ALA A 415 -2.46 -30.37 -21.20
C ALA A 415 -1.14 -30.90 -21.77
N THR A 416 -0.86 -30.73 -23.07
CA THR A 416 0.38 -31.28 -23.68
C THR A 416 1.65 -30.48 -23.42
N THR A 417 1.56 -29.22 -22.99
CA THR A 417 2.73 -28.33 -22.82
C THR A 417 3.06 -27.98 -21.36
N LEU A 418 2.25 -28.42 -20.40
CA LEU A 418 2.42 -28.17 -18.97
C LEU A 418 2.30 -29.49 -18.21
N ASP A 419 3.36 -29.82 -17.44
CA ASP A 419 3.53 -30.96 -16.50
C ASP A 419 2.44 -32.07 -16.56
N PRO A 420 2.73 -33.26 -17.12
CA PRO A 420 1.75 -34.34 -17.32
C PRO A 420 0.98 -34.80 -16.06
N GLY A 421 1.45 -34.46 -14.86
CA GLY A 421 0.74 -34.71 -13.61
C GLY A 421 -0.57 -33.92 -13.41
N LEU A 422 -0.87 -32.90 -14.23
CA LEU A 422 -2.11 -32.11 -14.14
C LEU A 422 -3.21 -32.54 -15.14
N ILE A 423 -3.03 -33.64 -15.87
CA ILE A 423 -3.92 -34.04 -16.97
C ILE A 423 -5.02 -35.03 -16.54
N TYR A 424 -6.08 -34.52 -15.88
CA TYR A 424 -7.39 -35.20 -15.79
C TYR A 424 -8.56 -34.21 -15.86
N PHE A 425 -8.56 -33.36 -16.88
CA PHE A 425 -9.63 -32.38 -17.13
C PHE A 425 -10.30 -32.53 -18.51
N GLN A 426 -10.87 -33.72 -18.76
CA GLN A 426 -11.88 -33.86 -19.80
C GLN A 426 -13.12 -33.03 -19.43
N GLY A 427 -13.34 -31.92 -20.14
CA GLY A 427 -14.58 -31.13 -20.11
C GLY A 427 -14.79 -30.17 -18.93
N ARG A 428 -13.82 -29.97 -18.03
CA ARG A 428 -14.03 -29.09 -16.86
C ARG A 428 -13.64 -27.63 -17.11
N VAL A 429 -14.66 -26.81 -17.26
CA VAL A 429 -14.94 -25.65 -16.38
C VAL A 429 -13.77 -25.28 -15.43
N PHE A 430 -13.00 -24.24 -15.72
CA PHE A 430 -11.94 -23.72 -14.84
C PHE A 430 -12.55 -22.77 -13.79
N ASN A 431 -12.31 -23.03 -12.50
CA ASN A 431 -12.85 -22.23 -11.38
C ASN A 431 -14.40 -22.05 -11.41
N GLY A 432 -15.16 -22.98 -11.97
CA GLY A 432 -16.62 -22.79 -12.16
C GLY A 432 -17.01 -22.10 -13.47
N HIS A 433 -16.05 -21.68 -14.31
CA HIS A 433 -16.30 -20.96 -15.57
C HIS A 433 -15.95 -21.77 -16.83
N SER A 434 -16.84 -21.76 -17.82
CA SER A 434 -16.61 -22.30 -19.18
C SER A 434 -15.89 -21.32 -20.11
N HIS A 435 -15.42 -20.20 -19.58
CA HIS A 435 -14.81 -19.08 -20.29
C HIS A 435 -13.55 -18.63 -19.57
N PHE A 436 -12.63 -18.02 -20.32
CA PHE A 436 -11.50 -17.26 -19.79
C PHE A 436 -11.48 -15.88 -20.44
N VAL A 437 -10.75 -14.92 -19.86
CA VAL A 437 -10.58 -13.60 -20.49
C VAL A 437 -9.39 -13.63 -21.43
N GLY A 438 -9.72 -13.56 -22.72
CA GLY A 438 -8.77 -13.49 -23.82
C GLY A 438 -8.68 -12.08 -24.42
N CYS A 439 -8.06 -12.01 -25.59
CA CYS A 439 -8.09 -10.85 -26.47
C CYS A 439 -9.22 -10.98 -27.50
N SER A 440 -9.79 -9.87 -27.98
CA SER A 440 -10.73 -9.87 -29.11
C SER A 440 -10.13 -10.42 -30.41
N GLY A 441 -8.80 -10.37 -30.56
CA GLY A 441 -8.04 -10.99 -31.65
C GLY A 441 -7.48 -12.38 -31.32
N PHE A 442 -7.91 -13.01 -30.22
CA PHE A 442 -7.39 -14.30 -29.77
C PHE A 442 -7.53 -15.40 -30.84
N ARG A 443 -6.43 -16.11 -31.09
CA ARG A 443 -6.37 -17.31 -31.92
C ARG A 443 -5.65 -18.42 -31.14
N ALA A 444 -6.12 -19.65 -31.30
CA ALA A 444 -5.47 -20.80 -30.67
C ALA A 444 -4.05 -20.99 -31.25
N GLY A 445 -3.06 -21.14 -30.37
CA GLY A 445 -1.64 -21.30 -30.74
C GLY A 445 -0.80 -20.02 -30.70
N GLU A 446 -1.40 -18.84 -30.51
CA GLU A 446 -0.71 -17.55 -30.38
C GLU A 446 -0.65 -17.09 -28.90
N ASP A 447 0.46 -16.48 -28.44
CA ASP A 447 0.66 -16.02 -27.06
C ASP A 447 -0.09 -14.70 -26.76
N HIS A 448 -1.42 -14.78 -26.79
CA HIS A 448 -2.33 -13.68 -26.48
C HIS A 448 -2.48 -13.42 -24.97
N ARG A 449 -3.25 -12.38 -24.63
CA ARG A 449 -3.76 -12.21 -23.26
C ARG A 449 -4.54 -13.47 -22.84
N TYR A 450 -4.22 -14.00 -21.66
CA TYR A 450 -4.94 -15.08 -21.01
C TYR A 450 -5.08 -14.75 -19.52
N SER A 451 -6.30 -14.78 -19.00
CA SER A 451 -6.59 -14.70 -17.57
C SER A 451 -7.77 -15.61 -17.22
N THR A 452 -7.59 -16.47 -16.22
CA THR A 452 -8.67 -17.29 -15.66
C THR A 452 -9.60 -16.44 -14.82
N ILE A 453 -10.91 -16.65 -14.98
CA ILE A 453 -11.93 -15.97 -14.17
C ILE A 453 -11.93 -16.58 -12.76
N PRO A 454 -11.87 -15.78 -11.68
CA PRO A 454 -12.05 -16.27 -10.32
C PRO A 454 -13.46 -16.85 -10.08
N SER A 455 -13.57 -17.89 -9.25
CA SER A 455 -14.84 -18.61 -9.01
C SER A 455 -15.97 -17.76 -8.42
N HIS A 456 -15.63 -16.75 -7.63
CA HIS A 456 -16.58 -15.83 -7.01
C HIS A 456 -17.01 -14.65 -7.91
N ILE A 457 -16.53 -14.60 -9.16
CA ILE A 457 -16.90 -13.56 -10.13
C ILE A 457 -17.90 -14.13 -11.12
N ASP A 458 -19.05 -13.48 -11.22
CA ASP A 458 -20.08 -13.80 -12.20
C ASP A 458 -19.56 -13.49 -13.62
N ALA A 459 -19.50 -14.53 -14.46
CA ALA A 459 -19.01 -14.42 -15.83
C ALA A 459 -19.98 -13.69 -16.78
N GLU A 460 -21.29 -13.71 -16.51
CA GLU A 460 -22.29 -12.98 -17.29
C GLU A 460 -22.23 -11.49 -16.98
N MET A 461 -22.11 -11.11 -15.70
CA MET A 461 -21.87 -9.72 -15.30
C MET A 461 -20.53 -9.20 -15.84
N LEU A 462 -19.47 -10.04 -15.84
CA LEU A 462 -18.18 -9.67 -16.44
C LEU A 462 -18.28 -9.52 -17.96
N GLN A 463 -19.00 -10.39 -18.66
CA GLN A 463 -19.25 -10.26 -20.09
C GLN A 463 -19.98 -8.95 -20.40
N HIS A 464 -21.05 -8.65 -19.66
CA HIS A 464 -21.79 -7.39 -19.81
C HIS A 464 -20.89 -6.17 -19.57
N ALA A 465 -20.04 -6.20 -18.53
CA ALA A 465 -19.09 -5.13 -18.26
C ALA A 465 -18.08 -4.93 -19.40
N LEU A 466 -17.53 -6.02 -19.94
CA LEU A 466 -16.56 -5.96 -21.04
C LEU A 466 -17.18 -5.48 -22.36
N ASP A 467 -18.39 -5.92 -22.68
CA ASP A 467 -19.10 -5.49 -23.90
C ASP A 467 -19.60 -4.04 -23.81
N ASN A 468 -19.93 -3.54 -22.60
CA ASN A 468 -20.52 -2.22 -22.37
C ASN A 468 -19.56 -1.24 -21.64
N GLY A 469 -18.25 -1.40 -21.82
CA GLY A 469 -17.25 -0.40 -21.37
C GLY A 469 -17.19 -0.16 -19.85
N GLY A 470 -17.59 -1.16 -19.05
CA GLY A 470 -17.63 -1.12 -17.59
C GLY A 470 -19.03 -0.94 -17.03
N GLN A 471 -20.06 -0.79 -17.87
CA GLN A 471 -21.45 -0.72 -17.41
C GLN A 471 -21.98 -2.12 -17.00
N LEU A 472 -22.58 -2.18 -15.82
CA LEU A 472 -23.28 -3.35 -15.27
C LEU A 472 -24.76 -3.33 -15.68
N PRO A 473 -25.44 -4.49 -15.69
CA PRO A 473 -26.87 -4.57 -16.01
C PRO A 473 -27.76 -3.88 -14.97
N THR A 474 -27.27 -3.72 -13.73
CA THR A 474 -27.99 -3.07 -12.62
C THR A 474 -27.40 -1.69 -12.33
N LEU A 475 -28.27 -0.69 -12.18
CA LEU A 475 -27.92 0.68 -11.75
C LEU A 475 -27.60 0.72 -10.24
N VAL A 476 -26.54 0.01 -9.83
CA VAL A 476 -26.05 -0.04 -8.45
C VAL A 476 -24.93 0.97 -8.24
N THR A 477 -24.87 1.56 -7.05
CA THR A 477 -23.76 2.43 -6.64
C THR A 477 -23.02 1.78 -5.47
N VAL A 478 -21.69 1.68 -5.60
CA VAL A 478 -20.76 1.10 -4.62
C VAL A 478 -19.63 2.10 -4.40
N LYS A 479 -19.48 2.57 -3.16
CA LYS A 479 -18.50 3.58 -2.74
C LYS A 479 -18.58 4.87 -3.58
N ASP A 480 -19.70 5.58 -3.50
CA ASP A 480 -19.82 6.98 -3.96
C ASP A 480 -18.98 7.95 -3.11
N LYS A 481 -18.75 7.59 -1.85
CA LYS A 481 -17.72 8.14 -0.97
C LYS A 481 -16.56 7.18 -0.78
N CYS A 482 -15.39 7.73 -0.46
CA CYS A 482 -14.14 7.00 -0.32
C CYS A 482 -13.32 7.53 0.86
N SER A 483 -12.71 6.66 1.67
CA SER A 483 -11.71 7.08 2.67
C SER A 483 -10.26 6.99 2.17
N PHE A 484 -10.03 6.54 0.93
CA PHE A 484 -8.69 6.25 0.44
C PHE A 484 -7.82 7.51 0.35
N THR A 485 -6.77 7.51 1.16
CA THR A 485 -5.64 8.44 1.06
C THR A 485 -4.34 7.67 0.88
N SER A 486 -3.33 8.34 0.33
CA SER A 486 -1.98 7.82 0.22
C SER A 486 -0.94 8.92 0.40
N ASN A 487 0.21 8.57 0.99
CA ASN A 487 1.34 9.49 1.07
C ASN A 487 1.84 9.82 -0.35
N PRO A 488 1.98 11.11 -0.74
CA PRO A 488 2.35 11.49 -2.11
C PRO A 488 3.68 10.90 -2.60
N ARG A 489 4.55 10.50 -1.68
CA ARG A 489 5.81 9.79 -2.00
C ARG A 489 5.60 8.46 -2.73
N PHE A 490 4.44 7.82 -2.56
CA PHE A 490 4.11 6.58 -3.25
C PHE A 490 3.68 6.80 -4.71
N GLY A 491 3.33 8.03 -5.09
CA GLY A 491 3.01 8.40 -6.47
C GLY A 491 1.78 7.71 -7.05
N VAL A 492 0.85 7.28 -6.19
CA VAL A 492 -0.39 6.59 -6.58
C VAL A 492 -1.24 7.51 -7.45
N LYS A 493 -1.64 7.06 -8.64
CA LYS A 493 -2.36 7.90 -9.62
C LYS A 493 -3.87 7.65 -9.67
N GLN A 494 -4.32 6.50 -9.17
CA GLN A 494 -5.70 6.06 -9.20
C GLN A 494 -6.07 5.41 -7.86
N CYS A 495 -7.35 5.48 -7.48
CA CYS A 495 -7.82 4.84 -6.25
C CYS A 495 -7.71 3.31 -6.33
N ASN A 496 -7.24 2.70 -5.24
CA ASN A 496 -7.17 1.24 -5.14
C ASN A 496 -8.55 0.60 -4.96
N TYR A 497 -9.50 1.26 -4.29
CA TYR A 497 -10.86 0.76 -4.13
C TYR A 497 -11.63 0.72 -5.44
N SER A 498 -12.64 -0.14 -5.45
CA SER A 498 -13.52 -0.34 -6.59
C SER A 498 -14.72 0.58 -6.44
N HIS A 499 -14.89 1.47 -7.41
CA HIS A 499 -15.98 2.44 -7.44
C HIS A 499 -16.96 2.08 -8.55
N ILE A 500 -18.23 1.92 -8.21
CA ILE A 500 -19.30 1.71 -9.19
C ILE A 500 -20.27 2.85 -9.00
N ILE A 501 -20.45 3.70 -10.00
CA ILE A 501 -21.32 4.88 -9.92
C ILE A 501 -22.44 4.70 -10.95
N ASN A 502 -23.69 4.60 -10.48
CA ASN A 502 -24.88 4.40 -11.33
C ASN A 502 -24.72 3.20 -12.30
N GLY A 503 -24.20 2.08 -11.79
CA GLY A 503 -23.92 0.86 -12.55
C GLY A 503 -22.63 0.88 -13.37
N VAL A 504 -21.87 1.98 -13.43
CA VAL A 504 -20.63 2.05 -14.22
C VAL A 504 -19.41 1.83 -13.33
N ILE A 505 -18.58 0.83 -13.65
CA ILE A 505 -17.27 0.63 -13.02
C ILE A 505 -16.36 1.81 -13.38
N THR A 506 -15.87 2.52 -12.36
CA THR A 506 -15.00 3.68 -12.51
C THR A 506 -13.68 3.45 -11.77
N GLN A 507 -12.64 4.17 -12.20
CA GLN A 507 -11.34 4.20 -11.54
C GLN A 507 -10.96 5.67 -11.27
N PRO A 508 -11.46 6.27 -10.17
CA PRO A 508 -11.19 7.65 -9.82
C PRO A 508 -9.68 7.94 -9.74
N GLY A 509 -9.27 9.09 -10.26
CA GLY A 509 -7.90 9.57 -10.09
C GLY A 509 -7.61 9.96 -8.65
N MET A 510 -6.32 10.10 -8.33
CA MET A 510 -5.88 10.71 -7.07
C MET A 510 -5.72 12.23 -7.23
N ILE A 511 -6.20 12.98 -6.24
CA ILE A 511 -6.11 14.44 -6.13
C ILE A 511 -5.13 14.79 -5.01
N GLU A 512 -4.08 15.54 -5.36
CA GLU A 512 -3.09 16.10 -4.44
C GLU A 512 -3.72 17.22 -3.58
N ARG A 513 -3.78 17.03 -2.26
CA ARG A 513 -4.17 18.05 -1.28
C ARG A 513 -2.92 18.63 -0.63
N LYS A 514 -2.47 19.77 -1.16
CA LYS A 514 -1.26 20.45 -0.70
C LYS A 514 -1.35 20.88 0.76
N CYS A 515 -0.23 20.77 1.46
CA CYS A 515 -0.09 21.19 2.85
C CYS A 515 0.60 22.56 2.94
N PRO A 516 0.13 23.49 3.80
CA PRO A 516 0.71 24.83 3.88
C PRO A 516 2.05 24.87 4.64
N VAL A 517 2.42 23.78 5.32
CA VAL A 517 3.67 23.69 6.11
C VAL A 517 4.89 23.86 5.24
N LYS A 518 5.81 24.69 5.72
CA LYS A 518 7.17 24.79 5.21
C LYS A 518 8.14 24.47 6.32
N MET A 519 9.09 23.57 6.05
CA MET A 519 10.26 23.34 6.90
C MET A 519 11.43 24.11 6.31
N THR A 520 12.19 24.82 7.15
CA THR A 520 13.49 25.40 6.78
C THR A 520 14.58 24.87 7.69
N ILE A 521 15.59 24.26 7.07
CA ILE A 521 16.79 23.74 7.71
C ILE A 521 17.96 24.67 7.36
N LEU A 522 18.70 25.11 8.37
CA LEU A 522 19.94 25.86 8.24
C LEU A 522 21.10 24.93 8.62
N VAL A 523 21.94 24.60 7.64
CA VAL A 523 23.11 23.71 7.81
C VAL A 523 24.38 24.51 7.51
N PRO A 524 25.42 24.50 8.36
CA PRO A 524 26.70 25.13 8.10
C PRO A 524 27.28 24.77 6.71
N THR A 525 27.92 25.72 6.04
CA THR A 525 28.58 25.46 4.75
C THR A 525 29.87 24.66 4.95
N GLU A 526 30.35 23.99 3.89
CA GLU A 526 31.59 23.19 3.95
C GLU A 526 32.83 24.00 4.37
N SER A 527 32.85 25.31 4.10
CA SER A 527 33.90 26.21 4.60
C SER A 527 33.88 26.37 6.12
N GLU A 528 32.70 26.48 6.71
CA GLU A 528 32.53 26.61 8.17
C GLU A 528 32.84 25.27 8.85
N LYS A 529 32.35 24.16 8.30
CA LYS A 529 32.68 22.81 8.80
C LYS A 529 34.18 22.51 8.75
N ARG A 530 34.91 23.02 7.75
CA ARG A 530 36.37 22.86 7.67
C ARG A 530 37.10 23.71 8.73
N ALA A 531 36.58 24.88 9.06
CA ALA A 531 37.13 25.74 10.11
C ALA A 531 36.82 25.21 11.53
N ALA A 532 35.64 24.59 11.70
CA ALA A 532 35.11 24.10 12.96
C ALA A 532 34.35 22.77 12.72
N PRO A 533 35.04 21.61 12.79
CA PRO A 533 34.48 20.30 12.44
C PRO A 533 33.21 19.91 13.22
N GLU A 534 33.05 20.38 14.46
CA GLU A 534 31.85 20.14 15.27
C GLU A 534 30.58 20.79 14.69
N LEU A 535 30.72 21.77 13.79
CA LEU A 535 29.60 22.34 13.03
C LEU A 535 29.01 21.36 12.00
N ALA A 536 29.74 20.30 11.60
CA ALA A 536 29.22 19.28 10.69
C ALA A 536 28.01 18.53 11.26
N PHE A 537 27.86 18.53 12.59
CA PHE A 537 26.86 17.78 13.35
C PHE A 537 25.76 18.66 13.96
N LYS A 538 25.68 19.94 13.56
CA LYS A 538 24.71 20.93 14.08
C LYS A 538 23.83 21.51 12.97
N ALA A 539 22.55 21.71 13.26
CA ALA A 539 21.61 22.41 12.37
C ALA A 539 20.50 23.14 13.16
N ILE A 540 19.89 24.16 12.54
CA ILE A 540 18.67 24.80 13.06
C ILE A 540 17.51 24.49 12.14
N ILE A 541 16.41 23.99 12.68
CA ILE A 541 15.18 23.64 11.95
C ILE A 541 14.04 24.50 12.47
N TYR A 542 13.27 25.13 11.59
CA TYR A 542 12.05 25.84 11.96
C TYR A 542 10.95 25.68 10.92
N PHE A 543 9.71 25.83 11.38
CA PHE A 543 8.51 25.60 10.59
C PHE A 543 7.71 26.89 10.38
N SER A 544 6.81 26.89 9.40
CA SER A 544 5.80 27.93 9.20
C SER A 544 4.49 27.32 8.68
N GLY A 545 3.37 27.63 9.35
CA GLY A 545 2.04 27.07 9.09
C GLY A 545 1.85 25.68 9.73
N PRO A 546 0.63 25.30 10.16
CA PRO A 546 0.30 23.96 10.67
C PRO A 546 0.07 22.95 9.55
N HIS A 547 0.16 21.65 9.84
CA HIS A 547 -0.25 20.61 8.88
C HIS A 547 -1.78 20.60 8.75
N ASN A 548 -2.28 20.36 7.53
CA ASN A 548 -3.71 20.15 7.24
C ASN A 548 -4.06 18.66 7.03
N HIS A 549 -3.26 17.76 7.63
CA HIS A 549 -3.43 16.32 7.56
C HIS A 549 -2.87 15.63 8.81
N PRO A 550 -3.42 14.46 9.21
CA PRO A 550 -2.84 13.61 10.24
C PRO A 550 -1.41 13.16 9.91
N ALA A 551 -0.73 12.57 10.90
CA ALA A 551 0.57 11.96 10.66
C ALA A 551 0.44 10.71 9.78
N TRP A 552 1.48 10.38 9.01
CA TRP A 552 1.54 9.11 8.26
C TRP A 552 1.99 7.96 9.17
N PRO A 553 1.67 6.69 8.84
CA PRO A 553 2.23 5.56 9.58
C PRO A 553 3.73 5.53 9.36
N ILE A 554 4.45 4.98 10.35
CA ILE A 554 5.86 4.67 10.19
C ILE A 554 5.99 3.69 9.02
N SER A 555 6.53 4.22 7.93
CA SER A 555 6.57 3.61 6.59
C SER A 555 7.90 3.86 5.90
N LYS A 556 8.85 4.56 6.56
CA LYS A 556 10.25 4.71 6.16
C LYS A 556 11.16 4.17 7.25
N LEU A 557 12.07 3.26 6.88
CA LEU A 557 13.16 2.84 7.75
C LEU A 557 14.13 4.01 7.98
N GLY A 558 14.43 4.27 9.24
CA GLY A 558 15.44 5.23 9.69
C GLY A 558 16.84 4.64 9.75
N SER A 559 17.82 5.48 10.03
CA SER A 559 19.24 5.12 9.99
C SER A 559 19.60 4.02 11.00
N GLN A 560 19.02 4.03 12.20
CA GLN A 560 19.24 2.97 13.21
C GLN A 560 18.61 1.63 12.79
N GLU A 561 17.35 1.63 12.33
CA GLU A 561 16.67 0.42 11.84
C GLU A 561 17.37 -0.17 10.62
N LYS A 562 17.87 0.67 9.71
CA LYS A 562 18.69 0.25 8.56
C LYS A 562 20.00 -0.40 9.02
N ARG A 563 20.66 0.13 10.05
CA ARG A 563 21.87 -0.48 10.63
C ARG A 563 21.60 -1.83 11.27
N LEU A 564 20.51 -1.97 12.03
CA LEU A 564 20.09 -3.25 12.61
C LEU A 564 19.75 -4.26 11.49
N LEU A 565 19.03 -3.83 10.46
CA LEU A 565 18.69 -4.67 9.31
C LEU A 565 19.94 -5.09 8.51
N ALA A 566 20.87 -4.17 8.27
CA ALA A 566 22.15 -4.45 7.63
C ALA A 566 23.03 -5.39 8.48
N SER A 567 23.02 -5.23 9.79
CA SER A 567 23.68 -6.14 10.74
C SER A 567 23.09 -7.55 10.64
N ALA A 568 21.76 -7.69 10.70
CA ALA A 568 21.08 -8.98 10.53
C ALA A 568 21.38 -9.63 9.17
N ILE A 569 21.41 -8.84 8.09
CA ILE A 569 21.79 -9.32 6.74
C ILE A 569 23.22 -9.89 6.73
N ARG A 570 24.17 -9.23 7.41
CA ARG A 570 25.55 -9.73 7.54
C ARG A 570 25.64 -10.98 8.41
N THR A 571 24.92 -11.03 9.53
CA THR A 571 24.88 -12.17 10.47
C THR A 571 24.29 -13.42 9.83
N VAL A 572 23.21 -13.31 9.05
CA VAL A 572 22.62 -14.45 8.32
C VAL A 572 23.45 -14.84 7.09
N GLY A 573 24.14 -13.88 6.48
CA GLY A 573 24.94 -14.07 5.28
C GLY A 573 24.16 -13.79 4.00
N ILE A 574 24.79 -13.07 3.07
CA ILE A 574 24.15 -12.42 1.92
C ILE A 574 23.89 -13.33 0.70
N ARG A 575 24.61 -14.46 0.61
CA ARG A 575 24.55 -15.41 -0.51
C ARG A 575 23.22 -16.16 -0.49
N GLY A 576 22.49 -16.16 -1.61
CA GLY A 576 21.15 -16.75 -1.69
C GLY A 576 20.05 -16.02 -0.91
N LEU A 577 20.39 -15.16 0.07
CA LEU A 577 19.50 -14.50 1.03
C LEU A 577 18.25 -13.86 0.43
N THR A 578 17.16 -13.91 1.18
CA THR A 578 15.84 -13.47 0.75
C THR A 578 15.12 -12.83 1.92
N ALA A 579 14.16 -11.93 1.65
CA ALA A 579 13.41 -11.30 2.73
C ALA A 579 12.76 -12.33 3.66
N SER A 580 12.09 -13.37 3.14
CA SER A 580 11.49 -14.41 3.99
C SER A 580 12.52 -15.26 4.74
N GLN A 581 13.69 -15.55 4.18
CA GLN A 581 14.73 -16.26 4.92
C GLN A 581 15.28 -15.39 6.05
N LEU A 582 15.58 -14.12 5.79
CA LEU A 582 16.04 -13.18 6.80
C LEU A 582 15.02 -13.07 7.95
N LEU A 583 13.75 -12.84 7.61
CA LEU A 583 12.64 -12.73 8.58
C LEU A 583 12.44 -14.01 9.43
N ASN A 584 12.74 -15.18 8.88
CA ASN A 584 12.53 -16.48 9.54
C ASN A 584 13.79 -17.03 10.25
N THR A 585 14.96 -16.38 10.12
CA THR A 585 16.21 -16.90 10.70
C THR A 585 16.35 -16.44 12.16
N PRO A 586 16.60 -17.34 13.14
CA PRO A 586 16.68 -16.97 14.55
C PRO A 586 17.67 -15.84 14.87
N SER A 587 18.83 -15.82 14.19
CA SER A 587 19.86 -14.77 14.40
C SER A 587 19.43 -13.37 13.96
N THR A 588 18.38 -13.23 13.14
CA THR A 588 17.72 -11.93 12.93
C THR A 588 17.01 -11.50 14.21
N GLY A 589 16.29 -12.42 14.88
CA GLY A 589 15.68 -12.17 16.18
C GLY A 589 16.70 -11.68 17.21
N ASP A 590 17.86 -12.34 17.31
CA ASP A 590 18.94 -11.95 18.22
C ASP A 590 19.42 -10.50 17.99
N VAL A 591 19.63 -10.09 16.73
CA VAL A 591 20.03 -8.72 16.35
C VAL A 591 18.96 -7.68 16.71
N PHE A 592 17.69 -8.06 16.72
CA PHE A 592 16.56 -7.22 17.11
C PHE A 592 16.10 -7.46 18.57
N GLY A 593 16.95 -8.06 19.42
CA GLY A 593 16.68 -8.25 20.85
C GLY A 593 15.51 -9.19 21.16
N SER A 594 15.27 -10.18 20.30
CA SER A 594 14.11 -11.09 20.31
C SER A 594 12.74 -10.43 20.15
N ALA A 595 12.68 -9.12 19.91
CA ALA A 595 11.43 -8.42 19.62
C ALA A 595 10.91 -8.80 18.22
N ALA A 596 9.58 -8.82 18.06
CA ALA A 596 8.99 -8.98 16.74
C ALA A 596 9.36 -7.78 15.86
N LEU A 597 9.70 -8.02 14.59
CA LEU A 597 10.17 -6.93 13.71
C LEU A 597 9.11 -5.82 13.53
N GLY A 598 7.82 -6.18 13.54
CA GLY A 598 6.72 -5.22 13.54
C GLY A 598 6.59 -4.38 14.82
N THR A 599 7.07 -4.87 15.97
CA THR A 599 7.12 -4.07 17.22
C THR A 599 8.36 -3.18 17.29
N VAL A 600 9.44 -3.53 16.59
CA VAL A 600 10.59 -2.62 16.40
C VAL A 600 10.22 -1.50 15.43
N SER A 601 9.65 -1.85 14.27
CA SER A 601 9.22 -0.88 13.26
C SER A 601 8.20 -1.49 12.30
N THR A 602 7.03 -0.85 12.16
CA THR A 602 6.02 -1.25 11.17
C THR A 602 6.57 -1.15 9.73
N ALA A 603 7.57 -0.30 9.48
CA ALA A 603 8.24 -0.22 8.18
C ALA A 603 9.03 -1.49 7.82
N LEU A 604 9.47 -2.31 8.79
CA LEU A 604 10.14 -3.59 8.54
C LEU A 604 9.17 -4.67 8.01
N LEU A 605 7.86 -4.53 8.21
CA LEU A 605 6.86 -5.43 7.61
C LEU A 605 6.80 -5.30 6.08
N ASN A 606 7.32 -4.20 5.52
CA ASN A 606 7.35 -3.98 4.08
C ASN A 606 8.56 -4.67 3.44
N ASN A 607 8.31 -5.88 2.92
CA ASN A 607 9.24 -6.69 2.14
C ASN A 607 9.99 -5.94 1.01
N ARG A 608 9.47 -4.82 0.48
CA ARG A 608 10.18 -4.01 -0.53
C ARG A 608 11.43 -3.36 0.03
N TYR A 609 11.40 -2.86 1.27
CA TYR A 609 12.59 -2.26 1.89
C TYR A 609 13.63 -3.32 2.23
N ILE A 610 13.23 -4.46 2.79
CA ILE A 610 14.14 -5.58 3.07
C ILE A 610 14.84 -6.04 1.79
N ARG A 611 14.11 -6.21 0.68
CA ARG A 611 14.72 -6.54 -0.63
C ARG A 611 15.65 -5.44 -1.13
N GLY A 612 15.32 -4.17 -0.89
CA GLY A 612 16.16 -3.01 -1.23
C GLY A 612 17.49 -3.03 -0.49
N GLU A 613 17.48 -3.21 0.83
CA GLU A 613 18.70 -3.27 1.65
C GLU A 613 19.53 -4.54 1.36
N ILE A 614 18.90 -5.71 1.19
CA ILE A 614 19.58 -6.93 0.69
C ILE A 614 20.26 -6.67 -0.67
N SER A 615 19.61 -5.94 -1.57
CA SER A 615 20.20 -5.59 -2.87
C SER A 615 21.32 -4.55 -2.74
N SER A 616 21.27 -3.68 -1.72
CA SER A 616 22.33 -2.73 -1.41
C SER A 616 23.58 -3.45 -0.90
N GLU A 617 23.43 -4.27 0.14
CA GLU A 617 24.49 -5.11 0.71
C GLU A 617 25.09 -6.06 -0.36
N ARG A 618 24.29 -6.60 -1.28
CA ARG A 618 24.80 -7.37 -2.42
C ARG A 618 25.72 -6.57 -3.34
N ARG A 619 25.37 -5.32 -3.67
CA ARG A 619 26.22 -4.47 -4.53
C ARG A 619 27.51 -4.06 -3.82
N GLN A 620 27.47 -3.85 -2.50
CA GLN A 620 28.66 -3.56 -1.71
C GLN A 620 29.59 -4.78 -1.61
N ASN A 621 29.07 -5.97 -1.30
CA ASN A 621 29.86 -7.20 -1.14
C ASN A 621 30.29 -7.82 -2.48
N PHE A 622 29.52 -7.61 -3.56
CA PHE A 622 29.74 -8.17 -4.89
C PHE A 622 29.59 -7.09 -5.99
N PRO A 623 30.49 -6.09 -6.05
CA PRO A 623 30.36 -4.95 -6.98
C PRO A 623 30.49 -5.35 -8.45
N ARG A 624 31.08 -6.52 -8.74
CA ARG A 624 31.17 -7.12 -10.10
C ARG A 624 30.07 -8.16 -10.35
N GLY A 625 28.97 -8.11 -9.60
CA GLY A 625 28.02 -9.21 -9.51
C GLY A 625 28.59 -10.40 -8.73
N THR A 626 27.77 -11.42 -8.50
CA THR A 626 28.17 -12.61 -7.73
C THR A 626 29.08 -13.57 -8.52
N GLY A 627 29.24 -13.37 -9.84
CA GLY A 627 29.84 -14.33 -10.75
C GLY A 627 28.91 -15.49 -11.16
N TRP A 628 27.61 -15.39 -10.86
CA TRP A 628 26.58 -16.38 -11.25
C TRP A 628 25.77 -15.95 -12.47
N GLU A 629 26.07 -14.80 -13.06
CA GLU A 629 25.84 -14.60 -14.49
C GLU A 629 26.86 -15.47 -15.21
N GLY A 630 26.41 -16.61 -15.76
CA GLY A 630 27.27 -17.52 -16.53
C GLY A 630 27.96 -16.77 -17.68
N GLU A 631 29.00 -17.32 -18.31
CA GLU A 631 28.91 -18.60 -19.02
C GLU A 631 27.50 -18.94 -19.51
N SER A 632 26.80 -17.94 -20.06
CA SER A 632 25.87 -18.21 -21.14
C SER A 632 26.67 -18.86 -22.27
N LEU A 633 26.45 -20.16 -22.49
CA LEU A 633 26.92 -20.93 -23.66
C LEU A 633 26.23 -20.47 -24.97
N SER A 634 26.01 -19.17 -25.10
CA SER A 634 25.64 -18.47 -26.32
C SER A 634 26.71 -17.40 -26.57
N GLY A 635 27.78 -17.80 -27.25
CA GLY A 635 28.87 -16.89 -27.61
C GLY A 635 28.37 -15.73 -28.47
N ARG A 636 28.20 -14.57 -27.84
CA ARG A 636 28.24 -13.26 -28.52
C ARG A 636 29.23 -12.38 -27.79
N VAL A 637 30.47 -12.49 -28.23
CA VAL A 637 31.53 -11.54 -27.90
C VAL A 637 31.12 -10.17 -28.46
N CYS A 638 30.70 -9.26 -27.58
CA CYS A 638 30.73 -7.84 -27.91
C CYS A 638 32.18 -7.37 -27.79
N THR A 639 32.91 -7.36 -28.90
CA THR A 639 34.15 -6.59 -29.01
C THR A 639 33.85 -5.11 -28.84
N ARG A 640 34.75 -4.39 -28.15
CA ARG A 640 34.77 -2.92 -28.12
C ARG A 640 35.05 -2.34 -29.50
#